data_AF-A0A158NKB2-F1
#
_entry.id   AF-A0A158NKB2-F1
#
_cell.length_a   1.000
_cell.length_b   1.000
_cell.length_c   1.000
_cell.angle_alpha   90.00
_cell.angle_beta   90.00
_cell.angle_gamma   90.00
#
_symmetry.space_group_name_H-M   'P 1'
#
loop_
_entity.id
_entity.type
_entity.pdbx_description
1 polymer ?
#
loop_
_entity_poly.entity_id
_entity_poly.type
_entity_poly.pdbx_seq_one_letter_code
_entity_poly.pdbx_strand_id
1 'polypeptide(L)'
;MDYATIVDDAVRQFYSAGSNEAHSWLLQVQTSPEAWHFVWQLLDPSKSYEVQFFAATTLHAKISKQWNEVPEAEYPVLRERLLNSVKRPNIPLCILTKLCQALAAFVANVYSAENREHDRSIVDELLDILPYDSPSALELLLRVLSTLPVEYQKRHEAKNTKLREALVNLINSWCQTAWFLQQVFSMCNPDSQGNDGILYSLGLECAQLWLKIGQLPLETSGQIYPYLLVAAGHYAPNKDENHGDDDNIKSWDIVQDCLIMIVTHYELHKRPQTFWEWARNLVLLAKQYNRKYFCEILTAIGEAHSRAFLVALAENSNEAHTWTAMGLIELLLECSELEGRYPTDETRSCIPFGFWYALQDDLATLDQPLDNRALEALKPIYFRLAQALLRKSMLPTSPSERGNADERELFRCYRQDVADTLDYCYSVLGSDLLALLGQKLSLEDSPWTHIESTLHAFKALSESVGTQEYCYIPALINLIIVHIPYHLYPEEVLICACSTLGAYAEWIGEHPEPWLEKVLHLVTQGLTRGSMTAPFASMALKDLTRECGPYLGPYAPSILHTISQTLPNVEPGGGEGLRLMYAAGKLLNALPSMEEQLLHLETTLGLCVTKIKELLGQPLFTARLGVTNYLKMATMFFSTIDGVIGKAVLDGVLPIFNQIITHPEWSQDNATLEAMHMCAQRSVAALRQPEIEARPLLSILSTSYKIWPHPAALNLLKQLVLLFGRDPDNVVSPVLAEMSSLTLNGVKVCRSVQGDLSEWSDLMEAYMGVLAQICKKNARLLLQIPDQIPDMLQCGIACLMLPETATAKAAGYFLSHAIVQSPHLQTFIQPIGQELVAAILHCVGGAMPHNNLEPHAEVLLALNKTCPEWTAQWLRVGLENQKNLAAVLQKEDITRILRERTNRGRLCDVLKEFNKQCRQKTGI
;
A
#
# COMPACT_ATOMS: atom_id res chain seq x y z
N MET A 1 -34.63 -4.04 -39.94
CA MET A 1 -33.79 -5.13 -39.40
C MET A 1 -34.08 -5.20 -37.93
N ASP A 2 -34.33 -6.41 -37.42
CA ASP A 2 -34.68 -6.63 -36.02
C ASP A 2 -33.48 -6.31 -35.13
N TYR A 3 -33.61 -5.37 -34.20
CA TYR A 3 -32.50 -4.86 -33.39
C TYR A 3 -31.80 -5.99 -32.61
N ALA A 4 -32.55 -7.02 -32.21
CA ALA A 4 -32.02 -8.21 -31.56
C ALA A 4 -31.08 -9.02 -32.47
N THR A 5 -31.30 -9.06 -33.79
CA THR A 5 -30.40 -9.80 -34.71
C THR A 5 -29.04 -9.13 -34.84
N ILE A 6 -28.98 -7.80 -34.85
CA ILE A 6 -27.72 -7.04 -34.91
C ILE A 6 -26.91 -7.24 -33.62
N VAL A 7 -27.59 -7.26 -32.47
CA VAL A 7 -26.95 -7.49 -31.17
C VAL A 7 -26.45 -8.94 -31.04
N ASP A 8 -27.23 -9.92 -31.51
CA ASP A 8 -26.82 -11.34 -31.57
C ASP A 8 -25.51 -11.51 -32.37
N ASP A 9 -25.44 -10.92 -33.56
CA ASP A 9 -24.24 -10.97 -34.41
C ASP A 9 -23.03 -10.27 -33.76
N ALA A 10 -23.24 -9.10 -33.13
CA ALA A 10 -22.18 -8.35 -32.45
C ALA A 10 -21.63 -9.10 -31.22
N VAL A 11 -22.50 -9.76 -30.45
CA VAL A 11 -22.08 -10.61 -29.32
C VAL A 11 -21.25 -11.77 -29.83
N ARG A 12 -21.70 -12.47 -30.88
CA ARG A 12 -20.91 -13.56 -31.48
C ARG A 12 -19.56 -13.09 -31.99
N GLN A 13 -19.50 -11.94 -32.64
CA GLN A 13 -18.26 -11.35 -33.13
C GLN A 13 -17.30 -11.01 -31.99
N PHE A 14 -17.82 -10.49 -30.87
CA PHE A 14 -17.01 -10.24 -29.67
C PHE A 14 -16.40 -11.53 -29.11
N TYR A 15 -17.22 -12.57 -28.90
CA TYR A 15 -16.73 -13.84 -28.35
C TYR A 15 -15.83 -14.62 -29.33
N SER A 16 -16.02 -14.49 -30.65
CA SER A 16 -15.19 -15.20 -31.64
C SER A 16 -13.88 -14.50 -31.98
N ALA A 17 -13.84 -13.15 -31.95
CA ALA A 17 -12.72 -12.37 -32.49
C ALA A 17 -12.10 -11.38 -31.48
N GLY A 18 -12.66 -11.23 -30.27
CA GLY A 18 -12.13 -10.32 -29.26
C GLY A 18 -12.10 -8.85 -29.68
N SER A 19 -13.05 -8.42 -30.52
CA SER A 19 -13.06 -7.06 -31.09
C SER A 19 -13.36 -6.00 -30.02
N ASN A 20 -12.41 -5.10 -29.79
CA ASN A 20 -12.58 -3.93 -28.91
C ASN A 20 -13.68 -2.98 -29.41
N GLU A 21 -13.87 -2.88 -30.73
CA GLU A 21 -14.94 -2.07 -31.33
C GLU A 21 -16.32 -2.65 -31.03
N ALA A 22 -16.47 -3.98 -31.16
CA ALA A 22 -17.71 -4.67 -30.80
C ALA A 22 -18.00 -4.55 -29.29
N HIS A 23 -16.97 -4.65 -28.44
CA HIS A 23 -17.13 -4.46 -27.00
C HIS A 23 -17.61 -3.04 -26.64
N SER A 24 -16.97 -2.00 -27.19
CA SER A 24 -17.36 -0.61 -26.95
C SER A 24 -18.79 -0.32 -27.42
N TRP A 25 -19.16 -0.85 -28.59
CA TRP A 25 -20.52 -0.73 -29.11
C TRP A 25 -21.54 -1.47 -28.24
N LEU A 26 -21.25 -2.69 -27.79
CA LEU A 26 -22.14 -3.46 -26.90
C LEU A 26 -22.35 -2.75 -25.55
N LEU A 27 -21.34 -2.07 -25.00
CA LEU A 27 -21.48 -1.26 -23.79
C LEU A 27 -22.43 -0.07 -24.01
N GLN A 28 -22.34 0.61 -25.15
CA GLN A 28 -23.27 1.69 -25.51
C GLN A 28 -24.70 1.17 -25.64
N VAL A 29 -24.87 0.04 -26.34
CA VAL A 29 -26.17 -0.62 -26.52
C VAL A 29 -26.75 -1.09 -25.18
N GLN A 30 -25.93 -1.58 -24.25
CA GLN A 30 -26.38 -1.96 -22.91
C GLN A 30 -27.04 -0.79 -22.15
N THR A 31 -26.55 0.44 -22.35
CA THR A 31 -27.08 1.64 -21.71
C THR A 31 -28.30 2.24 -22.43
N SER A 32 -28.56 1.84 -23.68
CA SER A 32 -29.63 2.38 -24.52
C SER A 32 -31.05 1.99 -24.05
N PRO A 33 -32.08 2.82 -24.24
CA PRO A 33 -33.46 2.50 -23.82
C PRO A 33 -34.05 1.30 -24.58
N GLU A 34 -33.57 1.02 -25.79
CA GLU A 34 -33.99 -0.11 -26.63
C GLU A 34 -33.69 -1.46 -25.95
N ALA A 35 -32.71 -1.50 -25.05
CA ALA A 35 -32.34 -2.71 -24.33
C ALA A 35 -33.44 -3.29 -23.44
N TRP A 36 -34.44 -2.52 -22.98
CA TRP A 36 -35.59 -3.08 -22.27
C TRP A 36 -36.43 -4.03 -23.12
N HIS A 37 -36.37 -3.90 -24.45
CA HIS A 37 -37.21 -4.64 -25.38
C HIS A 37 -36.49 -5.86 -25.94
N PHE A 38 -35.27 -5.70 -26.47
CA PHE A 38 -34.58 -6.80 -27.15
C PHE A 38 -34.04 -7.86 -26.19
N VAL A 39 -33.77 -7.53 -24.92
CA VAL A 39 -33.21 -8.50 -23.95
C VAL A 39 -34.07 -9.75 -23.79
N TRP A 40 -35.39 -9.62 -23.86
CA TRP A 40 -36.31 -10.75 -23.75
C TRP A 40 -36.26 -11.68 -24.95
N GLN A 41 -36.00 -11.14 -26.15
CA GLN A 41 -35.84 -11.92 -27.39
C GLN A 41 -34.48 -12.64 -27.41
N LEU A 42 -33.45 -12.03 -26.81
CA LEU A 42 -32.12 -12.61 -26.70
C LEU A 42 -32.03 -13.69 -25.61
N LEU A 43 -32.95 -13.68 -24.62
CA LEU A 43 -33.11 -14.73 -23.62
C LEU A 43 -33.86 -15.97 -24.12
N ASP A 44 -34.19 -16.05 -25.41
CA ASP A 44 -34.88 -17.22 -25.99
C ASP A 44 -33.96 -18.47 -25.99
N PRO A 45 -34.47 -19.67 -25.66
CA PRO A 45 -33.68 -20.90 -25.68
C PRO A 45 -33.05 -21.24 -27.03
N SER A 46 -33.55 -20.70 -28.15
CA SER A 46 -33.00 -20.92 -29.48
C SER A 46 -31.68 -20.16 -29.72
N LYS A 47 -31.31 -19.23 -28.83
CA LYS A 47 -30.10 -18.40 -28.95
C LYS A 47 -28.90 -19.07 -28.30
N SER A 48 -27.68 -18.66 -28.70
CA SER A 48 -26.45 -19.21 -28.11
C SER A 48 -26.30 -18.81 -26.64
N TYR A 49 -25.47 -19.57 -25.91
CA TYR A 49 -25.23 -19.36 -24.48
C TYR A 49 -24.69 -17.95 -24.18
N GLU A 50 -23.79 -17.44 -25.01
CA GLU A 50 -23.15 -16.12 -24.87
C GLU A 50 -24.17 -14.98 -25.00
N VAL A 51 -25.10 -15.14 -25.94
CA VAL A 51 -26.16 -14.16 -26.22
C VAL A 51 -27.17 -14.12 -25.08
N GLN A 52 -27.57 -15.28 -24.57
CA GLN A 52 -28.43 -15.36 -23.39
C GLN A 52 -27.74 -14.77 -22.15
N PHE A 53 -26.44 -14.99 -21.96
CA PHE A 53 -25.67 -14.42 -20.86
C PHE A 53 -25.54 -12.88 -20.96
N PHE A 54 -25.28 -12.35 -22.17
CA PHE A 54 -25.28 -10.91 -22.42
C PHE A 54 -26.64 -10.28 -22.12
N ALA A 55 -27.73 -10.95 -22.52
CA ALA A 55 -29.08 -10.48 -22.27
C ALA A 55 -29.43 -10.45 -20.77
N ALA A 56 -29.09 -11.51 -20.03
CA ALA A 56 -29.29 -11.57 -18.58
C ALA A 56 -28.46 -10.50 -17.84
N THR A 57 -27.22 -10.27 -18.28
CA THR A 57 -26.32 -9.23 -17.72
C THR A 57 -26.81 -7.82 -18.04
N THR A 58 -27.30 -7.60 -19.26
CA THR A 58 -27.91 -6.33 -19.67
C THR A 58 -29.16 -6.02 -18.85
N LEU A 59 -30.03 -7.02 -18.67
CA LEU A 59 -31.24 -6.90 -17.86
C LEU A 59 -30.92 -6.57 -16.40
N HIS A 60 -29.96 -7.25 -15.79
CA HIS A 60 -29.48 -6.93 -14.44
C HIS A 60 -28.93 -5.50 -14.35
N ALA A 61 -28.07 -5.08 -15.28
CA ALA A 61 -27.49 -3.73 -15.30
C ALA A 61 -28.56 -2.64 -15.47
N LYS A 62 -29.55 -2.88 -16.34
CA LYS A 62 -30.69 -1.99 -16.57
C LYS A 62 -31.53 -1.79 -15.30
N ILE A 63 -31.90 -2.89 -14.64
CA ILE A 63 -32.67 -2.85 -13.39
C ILE A 63 -31.85 -2.20 -12.26
N SER A 64 -30.57 -2.52 -12.15
CA SER A 64 -29.71 -2.04 -11.05
C SER A 64 -29.33 -0.55 -11.20
N LYS A 65 -28.97 -0.09 -12.41
CA LYS A 65 -28.44 1.27 -12.66
C LYS A 65 -29.45 2.26 -13.24
N GLN A 66 -30.40 1.79 -14.06
CA GLN A 66 -31.30 2.64 -14.86
C GLN A 66 -32.78 2.44 -14.48
N TRP A 67 -33.05 2.17 -13.20
CA TRP A 67 -34.40 1.94 -12.68
C TRP A 67 -35.38 3.08 -12.97
N ASN A 68 -34.90 4.32 -13.06
CA ASN A 68 -35.72 5.50 -13.33
C ASN A 68 -36.40 5.47 -14.72
N GLU A 69 -35.97 4.60 -15.62
CA GLU A 69 -36.59 4.42 -16.96
C GLU A 69 -37.90 3.62 -16.90
N VAL A 70 -38.19 2.88 -15.81
CA VAL A 70 -39.35 1.98 -15.70
C VAL A 70 -40.51 2.66 -14.94
N PRO A 71 -41.68 2.87 -15.57
CA PRO A 71 -42.86 3.40 -14.90
C PRO A 71 -43.45 2.42 -13.86
N GLU A 72 -43.99 2.94 -12.75
CA GLU A 72 -44.59 2.10 -11.68
C GLU A 72 -45.71 1.18 -12.18
N ALA A 73 -46.46 1.60 -13.20
CA ALA A 73 -47.54 0.81 -13.80
C ALA A 73 -47.02 -0.48 -14.47
N GLU A 74 -45.75 -0.53 -14.88
CA GLU A 74 -45.14 -1.68 -15.55
C GLU A 74 -44.47 -2.67 -14.59
N TYR A 75 -44.37 -2.34 -13.30
CA TYR A 75 -43.73 -3.21 -12.30
C TYR A 75 -44.35 -4.62 -12.24
N PRO A 76 -45.69 -4.79 -12.26
CA PRO A 76 -46.30 -6.14 -12.25
C PRO A 76 -45.93 -6.96 -13.50
N VAL A 77 -45.88 -6.32 -14.67
CA VAL A 77 -45.55 -6.98 -15.95
C VAL A 77 -44.08 -7.40 -15.97
N LEU A 78 -43.19 -6.53 -15.51
CA LEU A 78 -41.77 -6.83 -15.40
C LEU A 78 -41.50 -7.96 -14.40
N ARG A 79 -42.21 -7.97 -13.26
CA ARG A 79 -42.17 -9.06 -12.26
C ARG A 79 -42.56 -10.39 -12.88
N GLU A 80 -43.69 -10.46 -13.57
CA GLU A 80 -44.17 -11.69 -14.19
C GLU A 80 -43.19 -12.22 -15.24
N ARG A 81 -42.64 -11.34 -16.09
CA ARG A 81 -41.62 -11.71 -17.08
C ARG A 81 -40.33 -12.24 -16.46
N LEU A 82 -39.83 -11.59 -15.40
CA LEU A 82 -38.66 -12.07 -14.67
C LEU A 82 -38.91 -13.46 -14.08
N LEU A 83 -40.06 -13.68 -13.44
CA LEU A 83 -40.40 -14.97 -12.85
C LEU A 83 -40.54 -16.08 -13.89
N ASN A 84 -41.16 -15.79 -15.03
CA ASN A 84 -41.30 -16.75 -16.12
C ASN A 84 -39.94 -17.12 -16.73
N SER A 85 -39.01 -16.15 -16.80
CA SER A 85 -37.64 -16.40 -17.25
C SER A 85 -36.84 -17.25 -16.26
N VAL A 86 -37.01 -17.00 -14.97
CA VAL A 86 -36.27 -17.68 -13.89
C VAL A 86 -36.80 -19.10 -13.62
N LYS A 87 -38.12 -19.33 -13.72
CA LYS A 87 -38.76 -20.65 -13.50
C LYS A 87 -38.60 -21.62 -14.67
N ARG A 88 -37.98 -21.21 -15.77
CA ARG A 88 -37.82 -22.05 -16.96
C ARG A 88 -36.91 -23.25 -16.64
N PRO A 89 -37.27 -24.48 -17.04
CA PRO A 89 -36.42 -25.65 -16.82
C PRO A 89 -35.16 -25.62 -17.69
N ASN A 90 -34.08 -26.26 -17.23
CA ASN A 90 -32.81 -26.47 -17.96
C ASN A 90 -32.03 -25.20 -18.32
N ILE A 91 -32.13 -24.13 -17.53
CA ILE A 91 -31.30 -22.93 -17.71
C ILE A 91 -29.87 -23.22 -17.23
N PRO A 92 -28.82 -22.85 -17.98
CA PRO A 92 -27.44 -22.90 -17.50
C PRO A 92 -27.21 -22.04 -16.25
N LEU A 93 -26.45 -22.56 -15.29
CA LEU A 93 -26.25 -21.97 -13.96
C LEU A 93 -25.83 -20.48 -13.99
N CYS A 94 -24.88 -20.11 -14.85
CA CYS A 94 -24.40 -18.72 -14.94
C CYS A 94 -25.48 -17.73 -15.38
N ILE A 95 -26.38 -18.16 -16.28
CA ILE A 95 -27.51 -17.34 -16.76
C ILE A 95 -28.55 -17.26 -15.65
N LEU A 96 -28.86 -18.39 -14.99
CA LEU A 96 -29.77 -18.43 -13.86
C LEU A 96 -29.32 -17.48 -12.74
N THR A 97 -28.04 -17.51 -12.35
CA THR A 97 -27.49 -16.59 -11.34
C THR A 97 -27.67 -15.12 -11.73
N LYS A 98 -27.47 -14.75 -13.01
CA LYS A 98 -27.70 -13.39 -13.49
C LYS A 98 -29.17 -12.98 -13.46
N LEU A 99 -30.07 -13.90 -13.79
CA LEU A 99 -31.51 -13.66 -13.69
C LEU A 99 -31.98 -13.57 -12.23
N CYS A 100 -31.41 -14.36 -11.31
CA CYS A 100 -31.63 -14.23 -9.87
C CYS A 100 -31.14 -12.87 -9.36
N GLN A 101 -29.97 -12.40 -9.79
CA GLN A 101 -29.47 -11.04 -9.50
C GLN A 101 -30.42 -9.96 -10.03
N ALA A 102 -30.94 -10.12 -11.25
CA ALA A 102 -31.93 -9.20 -11.82
C ALA A 102 -33.24 -9.18 -11.01
N LEU A 103 -33.72 -10.34 -10.57
CA LEU A 103 -34.91 -10.47 -9.72
C LEU A 103 -34.70 -9.86 -8.33
N ALA A 104 -33.55 -10.11 -7.71
CA ALA A 104 -33.17 -9.51 -6.43
C ALA A 104 -33.05 -7.98 -6.54
N ALA A 105 -32.41 -7.48 -7.61
CA ALA A 105 -32.34 -6.05 -7.89
C ALA A 105 -33.74 -5.46 -8.11
N PHE A 106 -34.63 -6.15 -8.81
CA PHE A 106 -36.03 -5.71 -9.00
C PHE A 106 -36.77 -5.59 -7.67
N VAL A 107 -36.67 -6.61 -6.82
CA VAL A 107 -37.35 -6.64 -5.52
C VAL A 107 -36.80 -5.55 -4.59
N ALA A 108 -35.48 -5.40 -4.50
CA ALA A 108 -34.85 -4.29 -3.79
C ALA A 108 -35.28 -2.93 -4.37
N ASN A 109 -35.51 -2.88 -5.69
CA ASN A 109 -35.92 -1.67 -6.38
C ASN A 109 -37.32 -1.20 -5.98
N VAL A 110 -38.29 -2.12 -6.00
CA VAL A 110 -39.70 -1.89 -5.71
C VAL A 110 -39.95 -1.57 -4.24
N TYR A 111 -39.26 -2.25 -3.33
CA TYR A 111 -39.48 -2.10 -1.89
C TYR A 111 -39.02 -0.74 -1.32
N SER A 112 -38.06 -0.07 -1.97
CA SER A 112 -37.60 1.27 -1.55
C SER A 112 -38.47 2.43 -2.06
N ALA A 113 -39.49 2.18 -2.90
CA ALA A 113 -40.40 3.24 -3.32
C ALA A 113 -41.14 3.78 -2.08
N GLU A 114 -41.13 5.09 -1.88
CA GLU A 114 -41.37 5.82 -0.61
C GLU A 114 -42.76 5.62 0.07
N ASN A 115 -43.58 4.64 -0.35
CA ASN A 115 -45.01 4.54 0.00
C ASN A 115 -45.52 3.13 0.37
N ARG A 116 -44.73 2.23 0.97
CA ARG A 116 -45.27 0.96 1.52
C ARG A 116 -45.23 0.89 3.05
N GLU A 117 -46.30 0.31 3.61
CA GLU A 117 -46.52 0.10 5.04
C GLU A 117 -45.36 -0.70 5.66
N HIS A 118 -44.83 -0.20 6.78
CA HIS A 118 -43.53 -0.57 7.35
C HIS A 118 -43.48 -1.94 8.07
N ASP A 119 -44.46 -2.83 7.87
CA ASP A 119 -44.63 -4.06 8.67
C ASP A 119 -44.26 -5.37 7.97
N ARG A 120 -44.08 -5.40 6.64
CA ARG A 120 -43.67 -6.62 5.89
C ARG A 120 -42.28 -6.46 5.34
N SER A 121 -41.38 -7.43 5.53
CA SER A 121 -40.02 -7.33 4.98
C SER A 121 -39.95 -7.80 3.52
N ILE A 122 -38.87 -7.40 2.84
CA ILE A 122 -38.55 -7.78 1.46
C ILE A 122 -38.59 -9.31 1.27
N VAL A 123 -38.19 -10.06 2.30
CA VAL A 123 -38.14 -11.53 2.27
C VAL A 123 -39.55 -12.12 2.32
N ASP A 124 -40.50 -11.52 3.05
CA ASP A 124 -41.91 -11.94 3.03
C ASP A 124 -42.51 -11.80 1.63
N GLU A 125 -42.23 -10.67 0.96
CA GLU A 125 -42.70 -10.48 -0.42
C GLU A 125 -42.07 -11.53 -1.33
N LEU A 126 -40.77 -11.84 -1.20
CA LEU A 126 -40.09 -12.91 -1.94
C LEU A 126 -40.70 -14.30 -1.73
N LEU A 127 -41.03 -14.64 -0.48
CA LEU A 127 -41.69 -15.90 -0.13
C LEU A 127 -43.08 -15.99 -0.77
N ASP A 128 -43.82 -14.88 -0.85
CA ASP A 128 -45.10 -14.80 -1.58
C ASP A 128 -44.91 -14.98 -3.11
N ILE A 129 -43.80 -14.50 -3.69
CA ILE A 129 -43.53 -14.61 -5.13
C ILE A 129 -43.09 -16.03 -5.53
N LEU A 130 -42.27 -16.66 -4.69
CA LEU A 130 -41.63 -17.95 -4.92
C LEU A 130 -41.99 -18.92 -3.79
N PRO A 131 -43.17 -19.58 -3.87
CA PRO A 131 -43.55 -20.58 -2.88
C PRO A 131 -42.60 -21.78 -2.96
N TYR A 132 -42.14 -22.26 -1.81
CA TYR A 132 -41.10 -23.30 -1.67
C TYR A 132 -41.66 -24.73 -1.61
N ASP A 133 -42.79 -24.98 -2.30
CA ASP A 133 -43.54 -26.25 -2.24
C ASP A 133 -42.82 -27.44 -2.93
N SER A 134 -41.75 -27.17 -3.69
CA SER A 134 -40.92 -28.20 -4.34
C SER A 134 -39.42 -27.95 -4.11
N PRO A 135 -38.56 -28.99 -4.17
CA PRO A 135 -37.11 -28.83 -4.03
C PRO A 135 -36.50 -27.84 -5.05
N SER A 136 -37.00 -27.84 -6.28
CA SER A 136 -36.57 -26.89 -7.32
C SER A 136 -36.98 -25.44 -7.04
N ALA A 137 -38.14 -25.24 -6.41
CA ALA A 137 -38.59 -23.91 -6.01
C ALA A 137 -37.80 -23.40 -4.81
N LEU A 138 -37.47 -24.29 -3.86
CA LEU A 138 -36.61 -23.98 -2.72
C LEU A 138 -35.18 -23.62 -3.16
N GLU A 139 -34.58 -24.39 -4.08
CA GLU A 139 -33.29 -24.05 -4.68
C GLU A 139 -33.30 -22.66 -5.28
N LEU A 140 -34.33 -22.36 -6.08
CA LEU A 140 -34.45 -21.07 -6.74
C LEU A 140 -34.58 -19.91 -5.74
N LEU A 141 -35.39 -20.10 -4.69
CA LEU A 141 -35.57 -19.13 -3.63
C LEU A 141 -34.24 -18.85 -2.91
N LEU A 142 -33.48 -19.88 -2.54
CA LEU A 142 -32.16 -19.74 -1.91
C LEU A 142 -31.20 -18.94 -2.79
N ARG A 143 -31.16 -19.22 -4.10
CA ARG A 143 -30.31 -18.48 -5.05
C ARG A 143 -30.68 -16.99 -5.14
N VAL A 144 -31.96 -16.65 -5.08
CA VAL A 144 -32.41 -15.25 -5.09
C VAL A 144 -32.05 -14.57 -3.76
N LEU A 145 -32.32 -15.24 -2.63
CA LEU A 145 -31.97 -14.74 -1.28
C LEU A 145 -30.46 -14.49 -1.14
N SER A 146 -29.62 -15.35 -1.68
CA SER A 146 -28.17 -15.18 -1.73
C SER A 146 -27.72 -13.90 -2.44
N THR A 147 -28.46 -13.43 -3.45
CA THR A 147 -28.08 -12.27 -4.28
C THR A 147 -28.64 -10.93 -3.79
N LEU A 148 -29.72 -10.97 -3.01
CA LEU A 148 -30.34 -9.80 -2.39
C LEU A 148 -29.38 -8.87 -1.61
N PRO A 149 -28.49 -9.38 -0.73
CA PRO A 149 -27.63 -8.54 0.08
C PRO A 149 -26.74 -7.57 -0.74
N VAL A 150 -26.15 -8.07 -1.82
CA VAL A 150 -25.23 -7.32 -2.68
C VAL A 150 -25.97 -6.22 -3.47
N GLU A 151 -27.17 -6.50 -3.96
CA GLU A 151 -27.94 -5.53 -4.72
C GLU A 151 -28.52 -4.42 -3.83
N TYR A 152 -28.79 -4.73 -2.57
CA TYR A 152 -29.20 -3.75 -1.57
C TYR A 152 -28.09 -2.70 -1.34
N GLN A 153 -26.85 -3.14 -1.11
CA GLN A 153 -25.71 -2.24 -0.89
C GLN A 153 -25.45 -1.31 -2.07
N LYS A 154 -25.39 -1.83 -3.30
CA LYS A 154 -25.12 -1.06 -4.52
C LYS A 154 -26.08 0.10 -4.73
N ARG A 155 -27.35 -0.05 -4.32
CA ARG A 155 -28.38 0.97 -4.52
C ARG A 155 -28.29 2.10 -3.50
N HIS A 156 -27.95 1.79 -2.25
CA HIS A 156 -27.82 2.80 -1.20
C HIS A 156 -26.56 3.67 -1.34
N GLU A 157 -25.52 3.17 -2.02
CA GLU A 157 -24.39 4.02 -2.45
C GLU A 157 -24.82 5.06 -3.51
N ALA A 158 -25.84 4.75 -4.33
CA ALA A 158 -26.30 5.61 -5.42
C ALA A 158 -27.33 6.68 -5.01
N LYS A 159 -28.21 6.38 -4.03
CA LYS A 159 -29.18 7.34 -3.47
C LYS A 159 -28.77 7.64 -2.04
N ASN A 160 -28.42 8.89 -1.74
CA ASN A 160 -28.17 9.42 -0.38
C ASN A 160 -29.43 9.32 0.55
N THR A 161 -30.06 8.15 0.67
CA THR A 161 -31.07 7.87 1.70
C THR A 161 -30.39 7.83 3.05
N LYS A 162 -31.09 8.30 4.11
CA LYS A 162 -30.58 8.27 5.49
C LYS A 162 -30.10 6.86 5.81
N LEU A 163 -28.79 6.67 5.93
CA LEU A 163 -28.10 5.39 6.20
C LEU A 163 -28.83 4.52 7.24
N ARG A 164 -29.43 5.15 8.24
CA ARG A 164 -30.17 4.48 9.32
C ARG A 164 -31.40 3.70 8.86
N GLU A 165 -32.21 4.24 7.95
CA GLU A 165 -33.44 3.57 7.47
C GLU A 165 -33.08 2.36 6.59
N ALA A 166 -32.03 2.50 5.77
CA ALA A 166 -31.49 1.41 4.96
C ALA A 166 -30.97 0.25 5.82
N LEU A 167 -30.27 0.55 6.92
CA LEU A 167 -29.75 -0.47 7.83
C LEU A 167 -30.86 -1.25 8.55
N VAL A 168 -31.92 -0.58 9.00
CA VAL A 168 -33.05 -1.24 9.68
C VAL A 168 -33.73 -2.26 8.77
N ASN A 169 -33.97 -1.90 7.52
CA ASN A 169 -34.58 -2.80 6.55
C ASN A 169 -33.69 -4.01 6.23
N LEU A 170 -32.38 -3.80 6.09
CA LEU A 170 -31.42 -4.88 5.89
C LEU A 170 -31.41 -5.86 7.07
N ILE A 171 -31.43 -5.33 8.30
CA ILE A 171 -31.48 -6.12 9.53
C ILE A 171 -32.76 -6.96 9.57
N ASN A 172 -33.92 -6.36 9.28
CA ASN A 172 -35.20 -7.08 9.26
C ASN A 172 -35.20 -8.23 8.24
N SER A 173 -34.66 -7.97 7.04
CA SER A 173 -34.53 -9.01 6.00
C SER A 173 -33.54 -10.12 6.38
N TRP A 174 -32.48 -9.80 7.13
CA TRP A 174 -31.60 -10.83 7.68
C TRP A 174 -32.29 -11.69 8.73
N CYS A 175 -33.06 -11.09 9.66
CA CYS A 175 -33.80 -11.84 10.67
C CYS A 175 -34.71 -12.91 10.06
N GLN A 176 -35.41 -12.56 8.98
CA GLN A 176 -36.27 -13.50 8.27
C GLN A 176 -35.49 -14.54 7.47
N THR A 177 -34.43 -14.12 6.77
CA THR A 177 -33.55 -15.05 6.03
C THR A 177 -32.93 -16.06 6.98
N ALA A 178 -32.39 -15.63 8.12
CA ALA A 178 -31.78 -16.52 9.11
C ALA A 178 -32.79 -17.52 9.68
N TRP A 179 -34.01 -17.07 10.03
CA TRP A 179 -35.08 -17.96 10.46
C TRP A 179 -35.42 -19.01 9.38
N PHE A 180 -35.51 -18.58 8.12
CA PHE A 180 -35.78 -19.48 7.00
C PHE A 180 -34.64 -20.49 6.81
N LEU A 181 -33.38 -20.05 6.88
CA LEU A 181 -32.22 -20.93 6.80
C LEU A 181 -32.21 -21.96 7.93
N GLN A 182 -32.63 -21.61 9.15
CA GLN A 182 -32.79 -22.59 10.22
C GLN A 182 -33.81 -23.69 9.86
N GLN A 183 -34.92 -23.33 9.21
CA GLN A 183 -35.89 -24.32 8.76
C GLN A 183 -35.26 -25.25 7.72
N VAL A 184 -34.54 -24.70 6.74
CA VAL A 184 -33.82 -25.49 5.71
C VAL A 184 -32.81 -26.43 6.36
N PHE A 185 -31.97 -25.96 7.28
CA PHE A 185 -30.98 -26.80 7.96
C PHE A 185 -31.59 -27.82 8.91
N SER A 186 -32.82 -27.61 9.40
CA SER A 186 -33.54 -28.59 10.21
C SER A 186 -34.23 -29.68 9.36
N MET A 187 -34.62 -29.34 8.13
CA MET A 187 -35.30 -30.24 7.20
C MET A 187 -34.31 -31.08 6.38
N CYS A 188 -33.16 -30.51 6.01
CA CYS A 188 -32.13 -31.16 5.21
C CYS A 188 -30.99 -31.66 6.11
N ASN A 189 -30.56 -32.91 5.93
CA ASN A 189 -29.42 -33.47 6.65
C ASN A 189 -28.16 -33.47 5.76
N PRO A 190 -27.00 -32.93 6.21
CA PRO A 190 -25.76 -33.03 5.45
C PRO A 190 -25.35 -34.48 5.11
N ASP A 191 -25.72 -35.46 5.93
CA ASP A 191 -25.38 -36.88 5.72
C ASP A 191 -26.26 -37.59 4.64
N SER A 192 -27.29 -36.93 4.11
CA SER A 192 -28.24 -37.57 3.19
C SER A 192 -27.79 -37.48 1.73
N GLN A 193 -27.70 -38.63 1.04
CA GLN A 193 -27.40 -38.68 -0.39
C GLN A 193 -28.61 -38.21 -1.22
N GLY A 194 -28.46 -37.13 -2.00
CA GLY A 194 -29.48 -36.63 -2.92
C GLY A 194 -29.67 -35.11 -2.90
N ASN A 195 -30.89 -34.64 -3.19
CA ASN A 195 -31.24 -33.22 -3.28
C ASN A 195 -31.05 -32.46 -1.95
N ASP A 196 -31.13 -33.14 -0.81
CA ASP A 196 -31.05 -32.54 0.52
C ASP A 196 -29.65 -31.97 0.80
N GLY A 197 -28.57 -32.65 0.38
CA GLY A 197 -27.20 -32.14 0.49
C GLY A 197 -26.95 -30.90 -0.37
N ILE A 198 -27.52 -30.85 -1.58
CA ILE A 198 -27.43 -29.68 -2.47
C ILE A 198 -28.14 -28.48 -1.85
N LEU A 199 -29.35 -28.69 -1.31
CA LEU A 199 -30.11 -27.64 -0.64
C LEU A 199 -29.41 -27.13 0.63
N TYR A 200 -28.77 -28.02 1.38
CA TYR A 200 -27.96 -27.64 2.55
C TYR A 200 -26.78 -26.77 2.15
N SER A 201 -26.01 -27.17 1.12
CA SER A 201 -24.87 -26.38 0.60
C SER A 201 -25.31 -25.01 0.06
N LEU A 202 -26.43 -24.93 -0.67
CA LEU A 202 -27.01 -23.64 -1.09
C LEU A 202 -27.44 -22.77 0.09
N GLY A 203 -27.94 -23.38 1.18
CA GLY A 203 -28.24 -22.68 2.43
C GLY A 203 -26.99 -22.08 3.08
N LEU A 204 -25.86 -22.81 3.06
CA LEU A 204 -24.57 -22.33 3.55
C LEU A 204 -24.04 -21.17 2.68
N GLU A 205 -24.11 -21.29 1.34
CA GLU A 205 -23.75 -20.20 0.42
C GLU A 205 -24.58 -18.93 0.68
N CYS A 206 -25.88 -19.10 0.92
CA CYS A 206 -26.77 -18.01 1.30
C CYS A 206 -26.32 -17.35 2.60
N ALA A 207 -26.07 -18.14 3.66
CA ALA A 207 -25.59 -17.61 4.94
C ALA A 207 -24.29 -16.80 4.76
N GLN A 208 -23.33 -17.32 3.99
CA GLN A 208 -22.04 -16.67 3.74
C GLN A 208 -22.20 -15.30 3.07
N LEU A 209 -23.02 -15.21 2.02
CA LEU A 209 -23.22 -13.97 1.27
C LEU A 209 -23.90 -12.87 2.08
N TRP A 210 -24.80 -13.25 3.00
CA TRP A 210 -25.40 -12.30 3.92
C TRP A 210 -24.41 -11.82 4.98
N LEU A 211 -23.69 -12.74 5.62
CA LEU A 211 -22.69 -12.40 6.65
C LEU A 211 -21.59 -11.47 6.10
N LYS A 212 -21.22 -11.60 4.81
CA LYS A 212 -20.22 -10.76 4.13
C LYS A 212 -20.57 -9.26 4.03
N ILE A 213 -21.84 -8.86 4.16
CA ILE A 213 -22.21 -7.43 4.14
C ILE A 213 -21.64 -6.67 5.34
N GLY A 214 -21.41 -7.37 6.46
CA GLY A 214 -21.12 -6.77 7.75
C GLY A 214 -22.33 -6.05 8.36
N GLN A 215 -22.29 -5.76 9.66
CA GLN A 215 -23.32 -4.99 10.39
C GLN A 215 -24.64 -5.74 10.69
N LEU A 216 -24.65 -7.07 10.67
CA LEU A 216 -25.81 -7.88 11.03
C LEU A 216 -25.85 -8.21 12.54
N PRO A 217 -27.02 -8.31 13.19
CA PRO A 217 -27.09 -8.58 14.63
C PRO A 217 -26.58 -9.98 15.00
N LEU A 218 -25.77 -10.04 16.07
CA LEU A 218 -25.19 -11.29 16.57
C LEU A 218 -26.24 -12.30 17.03
N GLU A 219 -27.36 -11.85 17.61
CA GLU A 219 -28.44 -12.75 18.08
C GLU A 219 -29.01 -13.59 16.95
N THR A 220 -29.28 -12.94 15.82
CA THR A 220 -29.79 -13.58 14.62
C THR A 220 -28.76 -14.50 14.00
N SER A 221 -27.48 -14.11 13.97
CA SER A 221 -26.42 -14.99 13.48
C SER A 221 -26.15 -16.17 14.42
N GLY A 222 -26.36 -16.00 15.73
CA GLY A 222 -26.23 -17.07 16.73
C GLY A 222 -27.27 -18.17 16.59
N GLN A 223 -28.41 -17.90 15.95
CA GLN A 223 -29.47 -18.87 15.66
C GLN A 223 -29.05 -19.94 14.64
N ILE A 224 -28.19 -19.59 13.68
CA ILE A 224 -27.66 -20.51 12.67
C ILE A 224 -26.36 -21.21 13.13
N TYR A 225 -25.68 -20.67 14.14
CA TYR A 225 -24.38 -21.16 14.62
C TYR A 225 -24.33 -22.66 14.96
N PRO A 226 -25.31 -23.27 15.67
CA PRO A 226 -25.27 -24.71 15.96
C PRO A 226 -25.29 -25.58 14.70
N TYR A 227 -26.00 -25.16 13.65
CA TYR A 227 -26.05 -25.88 12.38
C TYR A 227 -24.71 -25.78 11.64
N LEU A 228 -24.04 -24.62 11.71
CA LEU A 228 -22.70 -24.45 11.16
C LEU A 228 -21.66 -25.33 11.88
N LEU A 229 -21.80 -25.55 13.20
CA LEU A 229 -20.92 -26.48 13.92
C LEU A 229 -21.12 -27.94 13.49
N VAL A 230 -22.38 -28.35 13.25
CA VAL A 230 -22.67 -29.68 12.69
C VAL A 230 -22.09 -29.81 11.28
N ALA A 231 -22.28 -28.80 10.43
CA ALA A 231 -21.70 -28.75 9.10
C ALA A 231 -20.17 -28.83 9.14
N ALA A 232 -19.52 -28.14 10.09
CA ALA A 232 -18.07 -28.18 10.27
C ALA A 232 -17.58 -29.58 10.66
N GLY A 233 -18.30 -30.31 11.51
CA GLY A 233 -17.97 -31.70 11.84
C GLY A 233 -18.10 -32.66 10.65
N HIS A 234 -18.99 -32.36 9.68
CA HIS A 234 -19.22 -33.18 8.49
C HIS A 234 -18.25 -32.86 7.35
N TYR A 235 -18.13 -31.58 6.96
CA TYR A 235 -17.33 -31.15 5.81
C TYR A 235 -15.83 -31.00 6.13
N ALA A 236 -15.42 -31.05 7.41
CA ALA A 236 -14.01 -30.99 7.77
C ALA A 236 -13.21 -32.10 7.05
N PRO A 237 -12.12 -31.77 6.35
CA PRO A 237 -11.38 -32.77 5.59
C PRO A 237 -10.80 -33.89 6.47
N ASN A 238 -11.22 -35.13 6.20
CA ASN A 238 -10.73 -36.34 6.89
C ASN A 238 -9.57 -37.01 6.13
N LYS A 239 -8.77 -37.80 6.86
CA LYS A 239 -7.39 -38.16 6.49
C LYS A 239 -7.19 -39.29 5.45
N ASP A 240 -8.23 -39.88 4.86
CA ASP A 240 -8.04 -41.12 4.07
C ASP A 240 -8.69 -41.15 2.66
N GLU A 241 -9.36 -40.10 2.21
CA GLU A 241 -9.92 -40.06 0.85
C GLU A 241 -9.07 -39.17 -0.05
N ASN A 242 -8.08 -39.77 -0.71
CA ASN A 242 -7.31 -39.19 -1.84
C ASN A 242 -8.20 -38.91 -3.09
N HIS A 243 -9.52 -38.87 -2.92
CA HIS A 243 -10.53 -38.45 -3.87
C HIS A 243 -11.55 -37.58 -3.12
N GLY A 244 -11.09 -36.47 -2.55
CA GLY A 244 -12.01 -35.47 -2.01
C GLY A 244 -12.88 -34.92 -3.13
N ASP A 245 -14.20 -35.09 -3.01
CA ASP A 245 -15.17 -34.35 -3.82
C ASP A 245 -14.82 -32.86 -3.73
N ASP A 246 -14.52 -32.21 -4.86
CA ASP A 246 -14.25 -30.76 -4.96
C ASP A 246 -15.36 -29.94 -4.26
N ASP A 247 -16.58 -30.47 -4.28
CA ASP A 247 -17.76 -29.92 -3.63
C ASP A 247 -17.68 -29.92 -2.08
N ASN A 248 -17.01 -30.90 -1.47
CA ASN A 248 -16.82 -30.95 -0.01
C ASN A 248 -15.78 -29.92 0.46
N ILE A 249 -14.70 -29.72 -0.31
CA ILE A 249 -13.69 -28.69 -0.01
C ILE A 249 -14.33 -27.31 -0.09
N LYS A 250 -15.08 -27.04 -1.17
CA LYS A 250 -15.81 -25.78 -1.33
C LYS A 250 -16.80 -25.56 -0.18
N SER A 251 -17.52 -26.61 0.24
CA SER A 251 -18.47 -26.52 1.36
C SER A 251 -17.77 -26.27 2.70
N TRP A 252 -16.60 -26.87 2.94
CA TRP A 252 -15.77 -26.56 4.10
C TRP A 252 -15.35 -25.09 4.14
N ASP A 253 -14.85 -24.54 3.02
CA ASP A 253 -14.40 -23.14 2.94
C ASP A 253 -15.56 -22.18 3.29
N ILE A 254 -16.77 -22.48 2.80
CA ILE A 254 -17.98 -21.71 3.11
C ILE A 254 -18.31 -21.77 4.61
N VAL A 255 -18.28 -22.97 5.22
CA VAL A 255 -18.56 -23.14 6.65
C VAL A 255 -17.53 -22.42 7.50
N GLN A 256 -16.25 -22.57 7.14
CA GLN A 256 -15.12 -21.93 7.82
C GLN A 256 -15.27 -20.40 7.79
N ASP A 257 -15.53 -19.82 6.63
CA ASP A 257 -15.79 -18.38 6.45
C ASP A 257 -16.96 -17.91 7.34
N CYS A 258 -18.07 -18.64 7.33
CA CYS A 258 -19.24 -18.30 8.14
C CYS A 258 -18.93 -18.30 9.63
N LEU A 259 -18.24 -19.33 10.12
CA LEU A 259 -17.84 -19.43 11.52
C LEU A 259 -16.89 -18.28 11.89
N ILE A 260 -15.88 -17.98 11.05
CA ILE A 260 -14.96 -16.87 11.26
C ILE A 260 -15.71 -15.54 11.37
N MET A 261 -16.63 -15.23 10.45
CA MET A 261 -17.42 -13.99 10.49
C MET A 261 -18.28 -13.86 11.75
N ILE A 262 -18.83 -14.98 12.26
CA ILE A 262 -19.66 -14.98 13.47
C ILE A 262 -18.82 -14.82 14.74
N VAL A 263 -17.70 -15.54 14.85
CA VAL A 263 -16.87 -15.51 16.07
C VAL A 263 -16.04 -14.23 16.18
N THR A 264 -15.73 -13.56 15.07
CA THR A 264 -15.04 -12.26 15.05
C THR A 264 -16.00 -11.08 15.20
N HIS A 265 -17.30 -11.33 15.37
CA HIS A 265 -18.31 -10.28 15.44
C HIS A 265 -18.07 -9.33 16.62
N TYR A 266 -18.11 -8.02 16.35
CA TYR A 266 -17.76 -6.98 17.32
C TYR A 266 -18.67 -6.94 18.56
N GLU A 267 -19.85 -7.56 18.57
CA GLU A 267 -20.72 -7.62 19.76
C GLU A 267 -20.46 -8.83 20.66
N LEU A 268 -19.66 -9.81 20.23
CA LEU A 268 -19.49 -11.06 20.97
C LEU A 268 -18.82 -10.83 22.34
N HIS A 269 -17.87 -9.90 22.43
CA HIS A 269 -17.24 -9.52 23.71
C HIS A 269 -18.24 -8.97 24.75
N LYS A 270 -19.39 -8.43 24.31
CA LYS A 270 -20.45 -7.92 25.20
C LYS A 270 -21.30 -9.05 25.80
N ARG A 271 -21.15 -10.29 25.31
CA ARG A 271 -21.93 -11.47 25.69
C ARG A 271 -21.01 -12.60 26.17
N PRO A 272 -20.41 -12.48 27.37
CA PRO A 272 -19.35 -13.38 27.82
C PRO A 272 -19.79 -14.84 27.93
N GLN A 273 -21.03 -15.12 28.32
CA GLN A 273 -21.55 -16.50 28.41
C GLN A 273 -21.56 -17.19 27.03
N THR A 274 -22.12 -16.51 26.03
CA THR A 274 -22.17 -17.00 24.64
C THR A 274 -20.77 -17.16 24.06
N PHE A 275 -19.89 -16.18 24.29
CA PHE A 275 -18.49 -16.26 23.87
C PHE A 275 -17.79 -17.52 24.40
N TRP A 276 -17.84 -17.76 25.71
CA TRP A 276 -17.16 -18.91 26.32
C TRP A 276 -17.79 -20.25 25.92
N GLU A 277 -19.12 -20.30 25.75
CA GLU A 277 -19.80 -21.48 25.23
C GLU A 277 -19.32 -21.82 23.81
N TRP A 278 -19.28 -20.83 22.92
CA TRP A 278 -18.87 -21.01 21.53
C TRP A 278 -17.39 -21.37 21.41
N ALA A 279 -16.51 -20.67 22.13
CA ALA A 279 -15.09 -21.00 22.19
C ALA A 279 -14.86 -22.43 22.69
N ARG A 280 -15.57 -22.85 23.73
CA ARG A 280 -15.48 -24.21 24.28
C ARG A 280 -15.93 -25.26 23.25
N ASN A 281 -17.04 -25.02 22.56
CA ASN A 281 -17.55 -25.92 21.53
C ASN A 281 -16.56 -26.07 20.37
N LEU A 282 -15.92 -24.98 19.93
CA LEU A 282 -14.89 -25.01 18.88
C LEU A 282 -13.65 -25.79 19.32
N VAL A 283 -13.17 -25.59 20.56
CA VAL A 283 -12.03 -26.36 21.10
C VAL A 283 -12.36 -27.85 21.21
N LEU A 284 -13.57 -28.21 21.65
CA LEU A 284 -14.02 -29.59 21.71
C LEU A 284 -14.11 -30.21 20.31
N LEU A 285 -14.71 -29.49 19.35
CA LEU A 285 -14.85 -29.93 17.97
C LEU A 285 -13.47 -30.13 17.33
N ALA A 286 -12.56 -29.17 17.48
CA ALA A 286 -11.20 -29.26 16.96
C ALA A 286 -10.41 -30.43 17.57
N LYS A 287 -10.63 -30.77 18.84
CA LYS A 287 -10.02 -31.95 19.49
C LYS A 287 -10.62 -33.28 19.02
N GLN A 288 -11.91 -33.29 18.68
CA GLN A 288 -12.63 -34.48 18.21
C GLN A 288 -12.30 -34.80 16.74
N TYR A 289 -12.19 -33.77 15.91
CA TYR A 289 -11.92 -33.88 14.48
C TYR A 289 -10.45 -33.51 14.17
N ASN A 290 -10.07 -33.44 12.89
CA ASN A 290 -8.69 -33.21 12.47
C ASN A 290 -8.21 -31.78 12.81
N ARG A 291 -7.63 -31.63 14.00
CA ARG A 291 -7.15 -30.40 14.66
C ARG A 291 -6.61 -29.31 13.73
N LYS A 292 -5.85 -29.71 12.70
CA LYS A 292 -5.19 -28.80 11.76
C LYS A 292 -6.20 -27.91 11.02
N TYR A 293 -7.37 -28.44 10.62
CA TYR A 293 -8.36 -27.69 9.84
C TYR A 293 -9.07 -26.58 10.60
N PHE A 294 -9.21 -26.72 11.92
CA PHE A 294 -9.87 -25.73 12.76
C PHE A 294 -8.97 -24.56 13.18
N CYS A 295 -7.67 -24.59 12.83
CA CYS A 295 -6.71 -23.59 13.29
C CYS A 295 -7.04 -22.17 12.81
N GLU A 296 -7.65 -22.00 11.64
CA GLU A 296 -8.05 -20.69 11.11
C GLU A 296 -9.20 -20.09 11.92
N ILE A 297 -10.22 -20.89 12.24
CA ILE A 297 -11.35 -20.47 13.09
C ILE A 297 -10.86 -20.15 14.51
N LEU A 298 -9.99 -21.01 15.07
CA LEU A 298 -9.42 -20.82 16.41
C LEU A 298 -8.50 -19.61 16.49
N THR A 299 -7.71 -19.34 15.44
CA THR A 299 -6.92 -18.12 15.35
C THR A 299 -7.82 -16.90 15.28
N ALA A 300 -8.85 -16.92 14.43
CA ALA A 300 -9.77 -15.79 14.27
C ALA A 300 -10.50 -15.41 15.58
N ILE A 301 -11.06 -16.38 16.31
CA ILE A 301 -11.68 -16.11 17.62
C ILE A 301 -10.63 -15.70 18.66
N GLY A 302 -9.45 -16.30 18.62
CA GLY A 302 -8.33 -16.00 19.51
C GLY A 302 -7.85 -14.55 19.34
N GLU A 303 -7.66 -14.10 18.11
CA GLU A 303 -7.20 -12.76 17.76
C GLU A 303 -8.27 -11.70 18.07
N ALA A 304 -9.53 -11.95 17.70
CA ALA A 304 -10.60 -10.99 17.93
C ALA A 304 -10.92 -10.76 19.42
N HIS A 305 -10.62 -11.73 20.29
CA HIS A 305 -10.94 -11.70 21.72
C HIS A 305 -9.74 -12.08 22.61
N SER A 306 -8.52 -11.78 22.18
CA SER A 306 -7.26 -12.16 22.84
C SER A 306 -7.22 -11.76 24.31
N ARG A 307 -7.66 -10.54 24.64
CA ARG A 307 -7.77 -10.05 26.02
C ARG A 307 -8.60 -10.95 26.92
N ALA A 308 -9.70 -11.52 26.43
CA ALA A 308 -10.57 -12.38 27.23
C ALA A 308 -9.87 -13.70 27.59
N PHE A 309 -9.13 -14.28 26.63
CA PHE A 309 -8.31 -15.46 26.88
C PHE A 309 -7.17 -15.15 27.85
N LEU A 310 -6.50 -14.01 27.68
CA LEU A 310 -5.40 -13.58 28.55
C LEU A 310 -5.85 -13.40 30.01
N VAL A 311 -6.98 -12.72 30.23
CA VAL A 311 -7.56 -12.55 31.58
C VAL A 311 -7.92 -13.90 32.20
N ALA A 312 -8.48 -14.83 31.43
CA ALA A 312 -8.82 -16.17 31.93
C ALA A 312 -7.60 -16.98 32.39
N LEU A 313 -6.45 -16.81 31.74
CA LEU A 313 -5.18 -17.42 32.15
C LEU A 313 -4.58 -16.76 33.40
N ALA A 314 -4.72 -15.44 33.53
CA ALA A 314 -4.14 -14.66 34.62
C ALA A 314 -4.92 -14.80 35.93
N GLU A 315 -6.25 -14.77 35.86
CA GLU A 315 -7.12 -14.84 37.04
C GLU A 315 -7.26 -16.27 37.58
N ASN A 316 -7.32 -17.28 36.70
CA ASN A 316 -7.58 -18.69 37.05
C ASN A 316 -8.82 -18.88 37.96
N SER A 317 -9.81 -17.99 37.83
CA SER A 317 -11.00 -17.95 38.69
C SER A 317 -12.08 -18.94 38.28
N ASN A 318 -12.17 -19.28 36.98
CA ASN A 318 -13.13 -20.22 36.42
C ASN A 318 -12.41 -21.32 35.63
N GLU A 319 -12.40 -22.52 36.19
CA GLU A 319 -11.74 -23.69 35.61
C GLU A 319 -12.17 -23.97 34.16
N ALA A 320 -13.44 -23.75 33.82
CA ALA A 320 -13.93 -23.99 32.46
C ALA A 320 -13.38 -22.98 31.45
N HIS A 321 -13.22 -21.71 31.85
CA HIS A 321 -12.65 -20.67 31.00
C HIS A 321 -11.15 -20.91 30.80
N THR A 322 -10.42 -21.19 31.88
CA THR A 322 -8.99 -21.53 31.82
C THR A 322 -8.74 -22.77 30.99
N TRP A 323 -9.55 -23.83 31.14
CA TRP A 323 -9.46 -25.04 30.32
C TRP A 323 -9.69 -24.75 28.84
N THR A 324 -10.64 -23.87 28.52
CA THR A 324 -10.93 -23.46 27.14
C THR A 324 -9.77 -22.66 26.54
N ALA A 325 -9.25 -21.68 27.29
CA ALA A 325 -8.12 -20.85 26.86
C ALA A 325 -6.85 -21.70 26.62
N MET A 326 -6.48 -22.55 27.59
CA MET A 326 -5.35 -23.47 27.44
C MET A 326 -5.56 -24.48 26.30
N GLY A 327 -6.79 -24.96 26.12
CA GLY A 327 -7.14 -25.86 25.03
C GLY A 327 -6.99 -25.23 23.65
N LEU A 328 -7.36 -23.95 23.50
CA LEU A 328 -7.16 -23.18 22.28
C LEU A 328 -5.67 -22.94 22.02
N ILE A 329 -4.94 -22.46 23.03
CA ILE A 329 -3.50 -22.18 22.91
C ILE A 329 -2.70 -23.43 22.56
N GLU A 330 -3.02 -24.58 23.17
CA GLU A 330 -2.34 -25.84 22.85
C GLU A 330 -2.55 -26.24 21.38
N LEU A 331 -3.77 -26.09 20.85
CA LEU A 331 -4.06 -26.40 19.43
C LEU A 331 -3.30 -25.46 18.48
N LEU A 332 -3.18 -24.18 18.83
CA LEU A 332 -2.42 -23.19 18.04
C LEU A 332 -0.90 -23.41 18.14
N LEU A 333 -0.39 -23.84 19.30
CA LEU A 333 1.00 -24.28 19.44
C LEU A 333 1.28 -25.53 18.59
N GLU A 334 0.41 -26.54 18.65
CA GLU A 334 0.50 -27.74 17.79
C GLU A 334 0.50 -27.37 16.29
N CYS A 335 -0.25 -26.34 15.90
CA CYS A 335 -0.24 -25.80 14.53
C CYS A 335 1.09 -25.13 14.18
N SER A 336 1.66 -24.34 15.10
CA SER A 336 2.96 -23.69 14.91
C SER A 336 4.11 -24.70 14.87
N GLU A 337 3.94 -25.84 15.56
CA GLU A 337 4.90 -26.95 15.67
C GLU A 337 4.74 -28.04 14.61
N LEU A 338 3.89 -27.83 13.60
CA LEU A 338 3.65 -28.82 12.55
C LEU A 338 4.96 -29.35 11.96
N GLU A 339 5.09 -30.68 11.95
CA GLU A 339 6.21 -31.38 11.32
C GLU A 339 6.27 -31.08 9.82
N GLY A 340 7.50 -30.98 9.31
CA GLY A 340 7.77 -30.60 7.92
C GLY A 340 8.18 -29.14 7.77
N ARG A 341 8.62 -28.79 6.57
CA ARG A 341 9.06 -27.46 6.17
C ARG A 341 7.93 -26.70 5.47
N TYR A 342 7.77 -25.43 5.82
CA TYR A 342 6.93 -24.51 5.07
C TYR A 342 7.66 -24.04 3.79
N PRO A 343 7.01 -23.95 2.62
CA PRO A 343 5.65 -24.42 2.28
C PRO A 343 5.62 -25.85 1.69
N THR A 344 6.75 -26.54 1.60
CA THR A 344 6.88 -27.78 0.81
C THR A 344 6.17 -28.98 1.42
N ASP A 345 6.27 -29.16 2.74
CA ASP A 345 5.69 -30.30 3.45
C ASP A 345 4.37 -29.91 4.15
N GLU A 346 4.22 -28.64 4.52
CA GLU A 346 3.05 -28.08 5.19
C GLU A 346 2.89 -26.59 4.92
N THR A 347 1.66 -26.05 5.00
CA THR A 347 1.34 -24.66 4.65
C THR A 347 0.61 -23.89 5.75
N ARG A 348 0.61 -24.40 6.98
CA ARG A 348 -0.34 -24.00 8.03
C ARG A 348 0.30 -23.43 9.29
N SER A 349 1.59 -23.66 9.49
CA SER A 349 2.32 -23.16 10.67
C SER A 349 2.31 -21.64 10.83
N CYS A 350 2.05 -20.88 9.74
CA CYS A 350 1.91 -19.42 9.79
C CYS A 350 0.53 -18.92 10.25
N ILE A 351 -0.51 -19.76 10.21
CA ILE A 351 -1.89 -19.35 10.52
C ILE A 351 -1.99 -18.64 11.88
N PRO A 352 -1.37 -19.13 12.97
CA PRO A 352 -1.54 -18.53 14.30
C PRO A 352 -0.74 -17.24 14.56
N PHE A 353 0.04 -16.71 13.60
CA PHE A 353 0.92 -15.56 13.85
C PHE A 353 0.17 -14.30 14.30
N GLY A 354 -0.99 -14.01 13.71
CA GLY A 354 -1.85 -12.89 14.14
C GLY A 354 -2.33 -13.02 15.59
N PHE A 355 -2.65 -14.23 16.03
CA PHE A 355 -3.00 -14.52 17.41
C PHE A 355 -1.83 -14.29 18.38
N TRP A 356 -0.63 -14.74 18.04
CA TRP A 356 0.56 -14.56 18.89
C TRP A 356 0.93 -13.08 19.07
N TYR A 357 0.71 -12.26 18.04
CA TYR A 357 0.81 -10.82 18.17
C TYR A 357 -0.24 -10.27 19.13
N ALA A 358 -1.53 -10.52 18.86
CA ALA A 358 -2.66 -9.96 19.61
C ALA A 358 -2.61 -10.32 21.11
N LEU A 359 -2.24 -11.57 21.43
CA LEU A 359 -2.13 -12.04 22.81
C LEU A 359 -1.05 -11.30 23.61
N GLN A 360 0.07 -10.97 22.97
CA GLN A 360 1.15 -10.20 23.59
C GLN A 360 0.78 -8.72 23.67
N ASP A 361 0.23 -8.15 22.60
CA ASP A 361 -0.13 -6.72 22.53
C ASP A 361 -1.14 -6.34 23.62
N ASP A 362 -2.12 -7.23 23.88
CA ASP A 362 -3.09 -7.05 24.96
C ASP A 362 -2.49 -7.08 26.37
N LEU A 363 -1.26 -7.59 26.57
CA LEU A 363 -0.60 -7.57 27.87
C LEU A 363 -0.45 -6.14 28.40
N ALA A 364 -0.10 -5.20 27.53
CA ALA A 364 0.06 -3.78 27.87
C ALA A 364 -1.27 -3.09 28.25
N THR A 365 -2.40 -3.73 27.95
CA THR A 365 -3.74 -3.21 28.24
C THR A 365 -4.28 -3.69 29.61
N LEU A 366 -3.57 -4.58 30.31
CA LEU A 366 -3.97 -5.09 31.63
C LEU A 366 -3.48 -4.19 32.75
N ASP A 367 -4.31 -4.02 33.78
CA ASP A 367 -3.94 -3.30 35.00
C ASP A 367 -3.12 -4.20 35.95
N GLN A 368 -2.25 -3.59 36.73
CA GLN A 368 -1.57 -4.30 37.84
C GLN A 368 -2.56 -4.76 38.91
N PRO A 369 -2.45 -5.99 39.45
CA PRO A 369 -1.39 -6.98 39.26
C PRO A 369 -1.69 -8.09 38.22
N LEU A 370 -2.73 -7.92 37.40
CA LEU A 370 -3.15 -8.95 36.44
C LEU A 370 -2.13 -9.10 35.31
N ASP A 371 -1.52 -8.00 34.87
CA ASP A 371 -0.41 -7.97 33.92
C ASP A 371 0.73 -8.94 34.28
N ASN A 372 1.19 -8.93 35.53
CA ASN A 372 2.31 -9.73 35.99
C ASN A 372 1.94 -11.22 36.04
N ARG A 373 0.72 -11.54 36.47
CA ARG A 373 0.20 -12.93 36.44
C ARG A 373 0.02 -13.44 35.02
N ALA A 374 -0.48 -12.58 34.13
CA ALA A 374 -0.60 -12.89 32.71
C ALA A 374 0.78 -13.17 32.09
N LEU A 375 1.76 -12.31 32.36
CA LEU A 375 3.14 -12.47 31.92
C LEU A 375 3.74 -13.81 32.41
N GLU A 376 3.58 -14.14 33.68
CA GLU A 376 4.04 -15.43 34.25
C GLU A 376 3.40 -16.64 33.55
N ALA A 377 2.10 -16.56 33.23
CA ALA A 377 1.39 -17.60 32.50
C ALA A 377 1.84 -17.72 31.05
N LEU A 378 2.17 -16.60 30.38
CA LEU A 378 2.60 -16.56 28.98
C LEU A 378 4.05 -17.03 28.77
N LYS A 379 4.95 -16.81 29.72
CA LYS A 379 6.37 -17.20 29.60
C LYS A 379 6.60 -18.64 29.08
N PRO A 380 6.02 -19.70 29.67
CA PRO A 380 6.22 -21.06 29.16
C PRO A 380 5.63 -21.27 27.75
N ILE A 381 4.53 -20.58 27.42
CA ILE A 381 3.87 -20.65 26.09
C ILE A 381 4.78 -20.05 25.02
N TYR A 382 5.25 -18.80 25.23
CA TYR A 382 6.12 -18.11 24.28
C TYR A 382 7.51 -18.74 24.21
N PHE A 383 8.00 -19.37 25.28
CA PHE A 383 9.26 -20.11 25.23
C PHE A 383 9.17 -21.33 24.31
N ARG A 384 8.08 -22.10 24.39
CA ARG A 384 7.80 -23.22 23.47
C ARG A 384 7.63 -22.72 22.03
N LEU A 385 6.88 -21.64 21.84
CA LEU A 385 6.71 -21.00 20.53
C LEU A 385 8.05 -20.58 19.93
N ALA A 386 8.91 -19.88 20.68
CA ALA A 386 10.23 -19.46 20.20
C ALA A 386 11.09 -20.66 19.77
N GLN A 387 11.03 -21.78 20.51
CA GLN A 387 11.72 -23.01 20.10
C GLN A 387 11.16 -23.62 18.81
N ALA A 388 9.85 -23.54 18.59
CA ALA A 388 9.21 -23.98 17.34
C ALA A 388 9.65 -23.09 16.18
N LEU A 389 9.56 -21.77 16.34
CA LEU A 389 9.93 -20.76 15.33
C LEU A 389 11.41 -20.88 14.91
N LEU A 390 12.32 -21.12 15.85
CA LEU A 390 13.73 -21.40 15.55
C LEU A 390 13.91 -22.64 14.65
N ARG A 391 13.14 -23.70 14.90
CA ARG A 391 13.18 -24.91 14.05
C ARG A 391 12.57 -24.66 12.67
N LYS A 392 11.41 -23.98 12.63
CA LYS A 392 10.67 -23.71 11.39
C LYS A 392 11.38 -22.73 10.47
N SER A 393 12.27 -21.88 11.00
CA SER A 393 13.06 -20.91 10.21
C SER A 393 14.39 -21.43 9.69
N MET A 394 14.72 -22.72 9.92
CA MET A 394 15.97 -23.33 9.44
C MET A 394 16.03 -23.41 7.91
N LEU A 395 17.13 -22.94 7.34
CA LEU A 395 17.39 -23.07 5.91
C LEU A 395 17.45 -24.55 5.44
N PRO A 396 17.20 -24.83 4.15
CA PRO A 396 17.29 -26.16 3.56
C PRO A 396 18.74 -26.64 3.49
N THR A 397 18.97 -27.89 3.89
CA THR A 397 20.32 -28.47 3.95
C THR A 397 20.81 -28.87 2.56
N SER A 398 19.88 -29.31 1.72
CA SER A 398 20.14 -29.78 0.36
C SER A 398 19.38 -28.95 -0.69
N PRO A 399 19.88 -28.86 -1.95
CA PRO A 399 19.15 -28.20 -3.02
C PRO A 399 17.76 -28.81 -3.31
N SER A 400 17.57 -30.10 -3.05
CA SER A 400 16.28 -30.79 -3.20
C SER A 400 15.22 -30.32 -2.19
N GLU A 401 15.63 -29.90 -1.00
CA GLU A 401 14.73 -29.34 0.03
C GLU A 401 14.35 -27.87 -0.24
N ARG A 402 15.03 -27.19 -1.18
CA ARG A 402 14.79 -25.77 -1.45
C ARG A 402 13.44 -25.50 -2.10
N GLY A 403 12.85 -26.50 -2.77
CA GLY A 403 11.66 -26.30 -3.57
C GLY A 403 11.91 -25.48 -4.84
N ASN A 404 10.82 -25.11 -5.50
CA ASN A 404 10.82 -24.29 -6.71
C ASN A 404 11.04 -22.78 -6.40
N ALA A 405 10.98 -21.92 -7.41
CA ALA A 405 11.22 -20.48 -7.20
C ALA A 405 10.16 -19.81 -6.31
N ASP A 406 8.89 -20.18 -6.48
CA ASP A 406 7.77 -19.61 -5.73
C ASP A 406 7.79 -20.10 -4.28
N GLU A 407 8.08 -21.38 -4.05
CA GLU A 407 8.22 -21.97 -2.71
C GLU A 407 9.37 -21.34 -1.93
N ARG A 408 10.49 -21.02 -2.59
CA ARG A 408 11.60 -20.28 -1.96
C ARG A 408 11.20 -18.88 -1.54
N GLU A 409 10.41 -18.18 -2.35
CA GLU A 409 9.94 -16.84 -2.01
C GLU A 409 8.90 -16.87 -0.88
N LEU A 410 7.99 -17.85 -0.90
CA LEU A 410 7.07 -18.11 0.21
C LEU A 410 7.82 -18.41 1.50
N PHE A 411 8.85 -19.26 1.46
CA PHE A 411 9.67 -19.52 2.63
C PHE A 411 10.45 -18.28 3.10
N ARG A 412 10.92 -17.43 2.18
CA ARG A 412 11.55 -16.15 2.53
C ARG A 412 10.58 -15.23 3.27
N CYS A 413 9.33 -15.13 2.80
CA CYS A 413 8.28 -14.36 3.49
C CYS A 413 7.95 -14.96 4.85
N TYR A 414 7.77 -16.28 4.92
CA TYR A 414 7.54 -17.00 6.17
C TYR A 414 8.65 -16.76 7.20
N ARG A 415 9.93 -16.74 6.78
CA ARG A 415 11.04 -16.39 7.68
C ARG A 415 10.95 -14.95 8.21
N GLN A 416 10.45 -14.01 7.41
CA GLN A 416 10.20 -12.65 7.89
C GLN A 416 9.08 -12.64 8.94
N ASP A 417 7.96 -13.31 8.68
CA ASP A 417 6.86 -13.40 9.64
C ASP A 417 7.30 -14.10 10.95
N VAL A 418 8.18 -15.10 10.84
CA VAL A 418 8.83 -15.73 12.00
C VAL A 418 9.72 -14.74 12.76
N ALA A 419 10.47 -13.88 12.06
CA ALA A 419 11.29 -12.85 12.69
C ALA A 419 10.43 -11.88 13.49
N ASP A 420 9.32 -11.39 12.90
CA ASP A 420 8.38 -10.50 13.57
C ASP A 420 7.72 -11.20 14.78
N THR A 421 7.39 -12.49 14.66
CA THR A 421 6.82 -13.28 15.77
C THR A 421 7.84 -13.55 16.89
N LEU A 422 9.14 -13.68 16.56
CA LEU A 422 10.20 -13.79 17.56
C LEU A 422 10.38 -12.48 18.35
N ASP A 423 10.11 -11.33 17.73
CA ASP A 423 10.08 -10.05 18.42
C ASP A 423 8.94 -10.00 19.47
N TYR A 424 7.77 -10.52 19.11
CA TYR A 424 6.67 -10.73 20.08
C TYR A 424 7.09 -11.69 21.19
N CYS A 425 7.83 -12.76 20.88
CA CYS A 425 8.41 -13.62 21.92
C CYS A 425 9.36 -12.86 22.84
N TYR A 426 10.17 -11.94 22.32
CA TYR A 426 11.11 -11.16 23.13
C TYR A 426 10.40 -10.22 24.10
N SER A 427 9.31 -9.58 23.70
CA SER A 427 8.53 -8.71 24.59
C SER A 427 7.98 -9.44 25.84
N VAL A 428 7.70 -10.74 25.74
CA VAL A 428 7.22 -11.60 26.84
C VAL A 428 8.39 -12.24 27.62
N LEU A 429 9.41 -12.75 26.91
CA LEU A 429 10.50 -13.52 27.51
C LEU A 429 11.68 -12.67 28.00
N GLY A 430 11.90 -11.51 27.38
CA GLY A 430 13.06 -10.65 27.59
C GLY A 430 14.38 -11.42 27.47
N SER A 431 15.21 -11.32 28.50
CA SER A 431 16.53 -11.98 28.55
C SER A 431 16.49 -13.50 28.43
N ASP A 432 15.38 -14.15 28.77
CA ASP A 432 15.26 -15.62 28.68
C ASP A 432 15.38 -16.09 27.22
N LEU A 433 14.90 -15.28 26.26
CA LEU A 433 15.08 -15.56 24.83
C LEU A 433 16.54 -15.38 24.40
N LEU A 434 17.22 -14.33 24.83
CA LEU A 434 18.65 -14.12 24.54
C LEU A 434 19.52 -15.26 25.11
N ALA A 435 19.19 -15.72 26.32
CA ALA A 435 19.82 -16.88 26.93
C ALA A 435 19.59 -18.16 26.12
N LEU A 436 18.38 -18.39 25.59
CA LEU A 436 18.07 -19.52 24.70
C LEU A 436 18.93 -19.46 23.43
N LEU A 437 19.05 -18.29 22.79
CA LEU A 437 19.88 -18.11 21.60
C LEU A 437 21.37 -18.39 21.91
N GLY A 438 21.86 -17.88 23.04
CA GLY A 438 23.24 -18.11 23.48
C GLY A 438 23.54 -19.59 23.73
N GLN A 439 22.62 -20.30 24.39
CA GLN A 439 22.73 -21.74 24.58
C GLN A 439 22.80 -22.47 23.24
N LYS A 440 21.93 -22.13 22.28
CA LYS A 440 21.92 -22.75 20.95
C LYS A 440 23.20 -22.50 20.15
N LEU A 441 23.78 -21.29 20.23
CA LEU A 441 25.05 -20.97 19.57
C LEU A 441 26.26 -21.64 20.24
N SER A 442 26.17 -21.94 21.54
CA SER A 442 27.26 -22.56 22.31
C SER A 442 27.38 -24.09 22.13
N LEU A 443 26.39 -24.73 21.49
CA LEU A 443 26.38 -26.19 21.30
C LEU A 443 27.45 -26.62 20.27
N GLU A 444 28.41 -27.42 20.72
CA GLU A 444 29.42 -28.06 19.87
C GLU A 444 28.75 -28.97 18.82
N ASP A 445 29.32 -29.04 17.61
CA ASP A 445 28.83 -29.84 16.47
C ASP A 445 27.40 -29.54 15.99
N SER A 446 26.89 -28.32 16.26
CA SER A 446 25.58 -27.90 15.75
C SER A 446 25.52 -27.87 14.23
N PRO A 447 24.41 -28.32 13.61
CA PRO A 447 24.23 -28.16 12.17
C PRO A 447 24.30 -26.68 11.79
N TRP A 448 24.93 -26.37 10.66
CA TRP A 448 25.04 -24.98 10.20
C TRP A 448 23.66 -24.29 10.06
N THR A 449 22.60 -25.04 9.77
CA THR A 449 21.21 -24.55 9.68
C THR A 449 20.65 -24.10 11.03
N HIS A 450 21.08 -24.73 12.14
CA HIS A 450 20.71 -24.31 13.49
C HIS A 450 21.43 -23.03 13.88
N ILE A 451 22.72 -22.92 13.51
CA ILE A 451 23.49 -21.71 13.74
C ILE A 451 22.89 -20.55 12.93
N GLU A 452 22.61 -20.77 11.64
CA GLU A 452 22.03 -19.74 10.77
C GLU A 452 20.65 -19.27 11.25
N SER A 453 19.75 -20.17 11.64
CA SER A 453 18.43 -19.80 12.17
C SER A 453 18.52 -19.06 13.51
N THR A 454 19.50 -19.41 14.34
CA THR A 454 19.75 -18.70 15.61
C THR A 454 20.32 -17.30 15.37
N LEU A 455 21.22 -17.12 14.39
CA LEU A 455 21.70 -15.81 13.95
C LEU A 455 20.56 -14.95 13.37
N HIS A 456 19.68 -15.57 12.59
CA HIS A 456 18.52 -14.92 12.00
C HIS A 456 17.55 -14.44 13.07
N ALA A 457 17.26 -15.28 14.08
CA ALA A 457 16.48 -14.89 15.24
C ALA A 457 17.15 -13.76 16.02
N PHE A 458 18.45 -13.84 16.28
CA PHE A 458 19.16 -12.79 17.00
C PHE A 458 19.13 -11.44 16.25
N LYS A 459 19.25 -11.48 14.92
CA LYS A 459 19.08 -10.30 14.06
C LYS A 459 17.67 -9.70 14.19
N ALA A 460 16.63 -10.54 14.20
CA ALA A 460 15.24 -10.08 14.32
C ALA A 460 15.02 -9.22 15.58
N LEU A 461 15.72 -9.53 16.67
CA LEU A 461 15.58 -8.82 17.95
C LEU A 461 16.35 -7.48 18.02
N SER A 462 17.13 -7.14 16.99
CA SER A 462 18.06 -6.00 17.05
C SER A 462 17.39 -4.64 17.30
N GLU A 463 16.17 -4.43 16.82
CA GLU A 463 15.44 -3.17 17.02
C GLU A 463 14.80 -3.08 18.42
N SER A 464 14.37 -4.22 18.97
CA SER A 464 13.74 -4.28 20.30
C SER A 464 14.74 -4.36 21.45
N VAL A 465 15.93 -4.90 21.19
CA VAL A 465 17.03 -4.88 22.15
C VAL A 465 17.66 -3.49 22.13
N GLY A 466 17.37 -2.69 23.17
CA GLY A 466 18.02 -1.39 23.33
C GLY A 466 19.53 -1.47 23.56
N THR A 467 20.22 -0.34 23.41
CA THR A 467 21.68 -0.23 23.61
C THR A 467 22.15 -0.43 25.06
N GLN A 468 21.21 -0.51 26.01
CA GLN A 468 21.48 -0.67 27.45
C GLN A 468 21.64 -2.13 27.89
N GLU A 469 21.61 -3.11 26.98
CA GLU A 469 21.86 -4.51 27.33
C GLU A 469 23.37 -4.79 27.33
N TYR A 470 23.94 -5.11 28.50
CA TYR A 470 25.39 -5.26 28.69
C TYR A 470 25.84 -6.70 29.02
N CYS A 471 24.92 -7.65 29.12
CA CYS A 471 25.24 -9.01 29.59
C CYS A 471 25.21 -10.02 28.45
N TYR A 472 24.10 -10.09 27.72
CA TYR A 472 23.86 -11.11 26.71
C TYR A 472 24.39 -10.71 25.33
N ILE A 473 24.28 -9.45 24.91
CA ILE A 473 24.74 -8.96 23.60
C ILE A 473 26.26 -9.12 23.43
N PRO A 474 27.13 -8.69 24.37
CA PRO A 474 28.57 -8.94 24.24
C PRO A 474 28.89 -10.45 24.16
N ALA A 475 28.19 -11.28 24.95
CA ALA A 475 28.40 -12.72 24.95
C ALA A 475 28.00 -13.36 23.62
N LEU A 476 26.85 -12.96 23.06
CA LEU A 476 26.37 -13.42 21.75
C LEU A 476 27.30 -12.97 20.62
N ILE A 477 27.71 -11.71 20.58
CA ILE A 477 28.68 -11.21 19.60
C ILE A 477 30.00 -12.00 19.70
N ASN A 478 30.47 -12.29 20.91
CA ASN A 478 31.67 -13.10 21.09
C ASN A 478 31.52 -14.54 20.57
N LEU A 479 30.36 -15.17 20.79
CA LEU A 479 30.04 -16.49 20.24
C LEU A 479 30.06 -16.46 18.70
N ILE A 480 29.45 -15.44 18.11
CA ILE A 480 29.40 -15.25 16.63
C ILE A 480 30.81 -15.13 16.04
N ILE A 481 31.71 -14.40 16.70
CA ILE A 481 33.06 -14.16 16.19
C ILE A 481 33.99 -15.34 16.43
N VAL A 482 33.95 -15.95 17.62
CA VAL A 482 34.97 -16.92 18.06
C VAL A 482 34.56 -18.37 17.81
N HIS A 483 33.28 -18.71 17.98
CA HIS A 483 32.85 -20.12 18.01
C HIS A 483 32.40 -20.65 16.65
N ILE A 484 31.96 -19.79 15.72
CA ILE A 484 31.42 -20.22 14.43
C ILE A 484 32.57 -20.49 13.43
N PRO A 485 32.79 -21.74 12.96
CA PRO A 485 33.82 -22.04 11.97
C PRO A 485 33.35 -21.69 10.56
N TYR A 486 33.35 -20.40 10.20
CA TYR A 486 32.87 -19.90 8.90
C TYR A 486 33.54 -20.53 7.67
N HIS A 487 34.73 -21.11 7.81
CA HIS A 487 35.45 -21.77 6.73
C HIS A 487 34.92 -23.19 6.43
N LEU A 488 34.22 -23.83 7.38
CA LEU A 488 33.63 -25.16 7.23
C LEU A 488 32.16 -25.11 6.78
N TYR A 489 31.51 -23.95 6.92
CA TYR A 489 30.09 -23.78 6.63
C TYR A 489 29.82 -23.08 5.30
N PRO A 490 28.61 -23.27 4.74
CA PRO A 490 28.15 -22.54 3.57
C PRO A 490 28.18 -21.01 3.76
N GLU A 491 28.20 -20.28 2.65
CA GLU A 491 28.25 -18.81 2.64
C GLU A 491 27.03 -18.19 3.32
N GLU A 492 25.89 -18.88 3.34
CA GLU A 492 24.65 -18.49 4.02
C GLU A 492 24.86 -18.15 5.50
N VAL A 493 25.75 -18.85 6.20
CA VAL A 493 26.07 -18.56 7.62
C VAL A 493 26.80 -17.23 7.75
N LEU A 494 27.77 -16.96 6.87
CA LEU A 494 28.51 -15.69 6.87
C LEU A 494 27.62 -14.51 6.44
N ILE A 495 26.73 -14.74 5.47
CA ILE A 495 25.69 -13.78 5.05
C ILE A 495 24.82 -13.37 6.25
N CYS A 496 24.32 -14.37 6.99
CA CYS A 496 23.49 -14.13 8.16
C CYS A 496 24.28 -13.40 9.24
N ALA A 497 25.50 -13.85 9.56
CA ALA A 497 26.36 -13.20 10.56
C ALA A 497 26.67 -11.72 10.22
N CYS A 498 27.05 -11.42 8.97
CA CYS A 498 27.27 -10.03 8.53
C CYS A 498 26.00 -9.19 8.72
N SER A 499 24.84 -9.73 8.31
CA SER A 499 23.56 -9.05 8.44
C SER A 499 23.17 -8.81 9.90
N THR A 500 23.41 -9.78 10.78
CA THR A 500 23.19 -9.66 12.23
C THR A 500 24.09 -8.59 12.83
N LEU A 501 25.39 -8.60 12.55
CA LEU A 501 26.32 -7.61 13.11
C LEU A 501 26.07 -6.19 12.57
N GLY A 502 25.63 -6.06 11.32
CA GLY A 502 25.17 -4.79 10.77
C GLY A 502 23.94 -4.25 11.50
N ALA A 503 23.00 -5.12 11.88
CA ALA A 503 21.82 -4.73 12.62
C ALA A 503 22.14 -4.24 14.05
N TYR A 504 23.18 -4.80 14.69
CA TYR A 504 23.69 -4.34 15.99
C TYR A 504 24.73 -3.20 15.89
N ALA A 505 24.84 -2.51 14.74
CA ALA A 505 25.81 -1.44 14.56
C ALA A 505 25.65 -0.28 15.57
N GLU A 506 24.42 0.06 15.96
CA GLU A 506 24.14 1.09 16.98
C GLU A 506 24.70 0.67 18.35
N TRP A 507 24.42 -0.56 18.78
CA TRP A 507 24.96 -1.10 20.02
C TRP A 507 26.50 -1.14 20.02
N ILE A 508 27.12 -1.52 18.89
CA ILE A 508 28.59 -1.53 18.74
C ILE A 508 29.16 -0.11 18.77
N GLY A 509 28.43 0.89 18.25
CA GLY A 509 28.84 2.30 18.30
C GLY A 509 28.97 2.82 19.73
N GLU A 510 28.07 2.42 20.62
CA GLU A 510 28.12 2.73 22.07
C GLU A 510 29.15 1.87 22.83
N HIS A 511 29.52 0.70 22.29
CA HIS A 511 30.46 -0.26 22.89
C HIS A 511 31.58 -0.68 21.92
N PRO A 512 32.45 0.25 21.48
CA PRO A 512 33.40 -0.03 20.40
C PRO A 512 34.50 -1.02 20.78
N GLU A 513 35.01 -0.97 22.02
CA GLU A 513 36.08 -1.87 22.48
C GLU A 513 35.50 -3.06 23.26
N PRO A 514 35.91 -4.32 22.96
CA PRO A 514 36.82 -4.78 21.91
C PRO A 514 36.10 -5.21 20.60
N TRP A 515 34.84 -4.83 20.41
CA TRP A 515 33.96 -5.44 19.42
C TRP A 515 34.17 -4.91 18.00
N LEU A 516 34.40 -3.61 17.85
CA LEU A 516 34.46 -2.94 16.54
C LEU A 516 35.53 -3.54 15.63
N GLU A 517 36.76 -3.70 16.11
CA GLU A 517 37.86 -4.29 15.32
C GLU A 517 37.51 -5.70 14.82
N LYS A 518 37.02 -6.55 15.73
CA LYS A 518 36.70 -7.94 15.43
C LYS A 518 35.54 -8.06 14.44
N VAL A 519 34.51 -7.23 14.60
CA VAL A 519 33.36 -7.18 13.70
C VAL A 519 33.77 -6.67 12.32
N LEU A 520 34.58 -5.61 12.25
CA LEU A 520 35.09 -5.09 10.98
C LEU A 520 35.96 -6.14 10.24
N HIS A 521 36.74 -6.94 10.97
CA HIS A 521 37.50 -8.04 10.37
C HIS A 521 36.58 -9.09 9.72
N LEU A 522 35.50 -9.50 10.39
CA LEU A 522 34.56 -10.47 9.83
C LEU A 522 33.79 -9.89 8.63
N VAL A 523 33.37 -8.62 8.70
CA VAL A 523 32.65 -7.94 7.61
C VAL A 523 33.55 -7.76 6.39
N THR A 524 34.83 -7.39 6.58
CA THR A 524 35.79 -7.29 5.47
C THR A 524 36.10 -8.65 4.86
N GLN A 525 36.18 -9.72 5.65
CA GLN A 525 36.23 -11.08 5.13
C GLN A 525 35.01 -11.39 4.26
N GLY A 526 33.79 -11.06 4.72
CA GLY A 526 32.56 -11.23 3.93
C GLY A 526 32.55 -10.43 2.61
N LEU A 527 33.17 -9.24 2.59
CA LEU A 527 33.27 -8.41 1.39
C LEU A 527 34.20 -9.01 0.33
N THR A 528 35.23 -9.76 0.75
CA THR A 528 36.24 -10.37 -0.14
C THR A 528 35.94 -11.81 -0.58
N ARG A 529 34.99 -12.49 0.08
CA ARG A 529 34.80 -13.95 -0.08
C ARG A 529 34.09 -14.34 -1.38
N GLY A 530 33.03 -13.63 -1.78
CA GLY A 530 32.26 -13.98 -2.98
C GLY A 530 31.15 -12.97 -3.31
N SER A 531 30.54 -13.14 -4.48
CA SER A 531 29.46 -12.27 -4.97
C SER A 531 28.17 -12.40 -4.16
N MET A 532 27.94 -13.55 -3.50
CA MET A 532 26.75 -13.75 -2.66
C MET A 532 26.88 -13.06 -1.28
N THR A 533 28.09 -12.99 -0.73
CA THR A 533 28.37 -12.41 0.60
C THR A 533 28.55 -10.89 0.56
N ALA A 534 29.15 -10.37 -0.52
CA ALA A 534 29.44 -8.95 -0.71
C ALA A 534 28.23 -7.99 -0.51
N PRO A 535 27.00 -8.29 -1.00
CA PRO A 535 25.84 -7.43 -0.73
C PRO A 535 25.55 -7.27 0.76
N PHE A 536 25.56 -8.35 1.53
CA PHE A 536 25.24 -8.29 2.96
C PHE A 536 26.39 -7.67 3.77
N ALA A 537 27.63 -8.00 3.43
CA ALA A 537 28.82 -7.40 4.04
C ALA A 537 28.91 -5.89 3.78
N SER A 538 28.62 -5.43 2.55
CA SER A 538 28.62 -3.99 2.22
C SER A 538 27.49 -3.23 2.94
N MET A 539 26.34 -3.86 3.19
CA MET A 539 25.29 -3.27 4.04
C MET A 539 25.77 -3.13 5.49
N ALA A 540 26.29 -4.21 6.07
CA ALA A 540 26.83 -4.19 7.42
C ALA A 540 27.93 -3.14 7.59
N LEU A 541 28.84 -3.02 6.61
CA LEU A 541 29.88 -1.99 6.62
C LEU A 541 29.30 -0.58 6.55
N LYS A 542 28.27 -0.35 5.73
CA LYS A 542 27.57 0.93 5.67
C LYS A 542 26.96 1.30 7.02
N ASP A 543 26.32 0.35 7.71
CA ASP A 543 25.70 0.60 9.01
C ASP A 543 26.75 0.85 10.10
N LEU A 544 27.81 0.03 10.16
CA LEU A 544 28.93 0.23 11.08
C LEU A 544 29.63 1.58 10.86
N THR A 545 29.86 1.99 9.61
CA THR A 545 30.47 3.29 9.31
C THR A 545 29.56 4.48 9.62
N ARG A 546 28.24 4.26 9.69
CA ARG A 546 27.27 5.28 10.11
C ARG A 546 27.29 5.48 11.62
N GLU A 547 27.25 4.40 12.39
CA GLU A 547 27.11 4.46 13.86
C GLU A 547 28.45 4.61 14.60
N CYS A 548 29.54 4.02 14.10
CA CYS A 548 30.83 3.96 14.83
C CYS A 548 31.80 5.11 14.50
N GLY A 549 31.33 6.19 13.85
CA GLY A 549 32.14 7.26 13.26
C GLY A 549 33.38 7.71 14.04
N PRO A 550 33.26 8.11 15.32
CA PRO A 550 34.38 8.61 16.14
C PRO A 550 35.53 7.62 16.34
N TYR A 551 35.25 6.31 16.23
CA TYR A 551 36.19 5.24 16.55
C TYR A 551 36.83 4.60 15.31
N LEU A 552 36.44 5.03 14.10
CA LEU A 552 36.89 4.40 12.85
C LEU A 552 38.31 4.79 12.41
N GLY A 553 38.86 5.89 12.93
CA GLY A 553 40.15 6.45 12.50
C GLY A 553 41.29 5.42 12.36
N PRO A 554 41.56 4.58 13.39
CA PRO A 554 42.63 3.56 13.33
C PRO A 554 42.42 2.48 12.25
N TYR A 555 41.16 2.16 11.93
CA TYR A 555 40.80 1.08 11.02
C TYR A 555 40.57 1.56 9.57
N ALA A 556 40.36 2.86 9.39
CA ALA A 556 40.00 3.47 8.11
C ALA A 556 40.96 3.16 6.96
N PRO A 557 42.31 3.24 7.12
CA PRO A 557 43.22 2.97 6.01
C PRO A 557 43.10 1.54 5.46
N SER A 558 42.98 0.55 6.36
CA SER A 558 42.85 -0.87 5.99
C SER A 558 41.54 -1.13 5.25
N ILE A 559 40.43 -0.59 5.76
CA ILE A 559 39.11 -0.78 5.15
C ILE A 559 38.99 -0.05 3.82
N LEU A 560 39.51 1.18 3.71
CA LEU A 560 39.56 1.92 2.46
C LEU A 560 40.38 1.16 1.40
N HIS A 561 41.47 0.51 1.80
CA HIS A 561 42.22 -0.36 0.91
C HIS A 561 41.38 -1.54 0.42
N THR A 562 40.67 -2.25 1.31
CA THR A 562 39.74 -3.33 0.91
C THR A 562 38.66 -2.82 -0.03
N ILE A 563 38.04 -1.67 0.27
CA ILE A 563 37.04 -1.04 -0.60
C ILE A 563 37.60 -0.77 -2.00
N SER A 564 38.83 -0.23 -2.10
CA SER A 564 39.49 0.06 -3.38
C SER A 564 39.73 -1.20 -4.24
N GLN A 565 39.97 -2.34 -3.60
CA GLN A 565 40.17 -3.62 -4.28
C GLN A 565 38.85 -4.27 -4.72
N THR A 566 37.78 -4.09 -3.95
CA THR A 566 36.47 -4.68 -4.25
C THR A 566 35.69 -3.88 -5.28
N LEU A 567 35.80 -2.55 -5.27
CA LEU A 567 35.07 -1.63 -6.15
C LEU A 567 35.09 -2.01 -7.65
N PRO A 568 36.22 -2.40 -8.26
CA PRO A 568 36.26 -2.81 -9.67
C PRO A 568 35.46 -4.07 -10.01
N ASN A 569 35.18 -4.92 -9.02
CA ASN A 569 34.49 -6.20 -9.19
C ASN A 569 32.98 -6.09 -8.97
N VAL A 570 32.50 -4.92 -8.54
CA VAL A 570 31.09 -4.67 -8.23
C VAL A 570 30.43 -3.95 -9.41
N GLU A 571 29.15 -4.28 -9.67
CA GLU A 571 28.37 -3.59 -10.69
C GLU A 571 28.26 -2.09 -10.36
N PRO A 572 28.69 -1.19 -11.27
CA PRO A 572 28.64 0.24 -11.02
C PRO A 572 27.19 0.70 -10.87
N GLY A 573 26.92 1.55 -9.87
CA GLY A 573 25.57 2.03 -9.56
C GLY A 573 24.64 0.97 -8.93
N GLY A 574 25.09 -0.28 -8.80
CA GLY A 574 24.40 -1.32 -8.03
C GLY A 574 24.40 -1.02 -6.52
N GLY A 575 23.58 -1.76 -5.77
CA GLY A 575 23.39 -1.53 -4.34
C GLY A 575 24.69 -1.60 -3.53
N GLU A 576 25.58 -2.53 -3.86
CA GLU A 576 26.90 -2.68 -3.25
C GLU A 576 27.81 -1.48 -3.53
N GLY A 577 27.93 -1.05 -4.79
CA GLY A 577 28.79 0.06 -5.18
C GLY A 577 28.40 1.36 -4.47
N LEU A 578 27.10 1.62 -4.35
CA LEU A 578 26.60 2.78 -3.60
C LEU A 578 26.92 2.69 -2.11
N ARG A 579 26.74 1.53 -1.47
CA ARG A 579 27.08 1.31 -0.05
C ARG A 579 28.57 1.48 0.23
N LEU A 580 29.43 0.97 -0.66
CA LEU A 580 30.88 1.12 -0.56
C LEU A 580 31.31 2.58 -0.73
N MET A 581 30.69 3.35 -1.63
CA MET A 581 30.93 4.79 -1.76
C MET A 581 30.50 5.57 -0.53
N TYR A 582 29.36 5.21 0.06
CA TYR A 582 28.90 5.79 1.33
C TYR A 582 29.95 5.56 2.43
N ALA A 583 30.36 4.30 2.62
CA ALA A 583 31.33 3.90 3.64
C ALA A 583 32.69 4.57 3.42
N ALA A 584 33.16 4.63 2.16
CA ALA A 584 34.41 5.29 1.81
C ALA A 584 34.41 6.78 2.21
N GLY A 585 33.33 7.52 1.93
CA GLY A 585 33.24 8.93 2.32
C GLY A 585 33.24 9.12 3.85
N LYS A 586 32.54 8.27 4.62
CA LYS A 586 32.59 8.31 6.09
C LYS A 586 33.97 7.99 6.66
N LEU A 587 34.64 6.98 6.12
CA LEU A 587 35.99 6.58 6.56
C LEU A 587 37.03 7.65 6.23
N LEU A 588 36.90 8.36 5.10
CA LEU A 588 37.76 9.49 4.75
C LEU A 588 37.63 10.64 5.75
N ASN A 589 36.41 10.98 6.18
CA ASN A 589 36.22 12.02 7.21
C ASN A 589 36.86 11.63 8.55
N ALA A 590 37.06 10.34 8.83
CA ALA A 590 37.69 9.85 10.05
C ALA A 590 39.23 9.88 10.01
N LEU A 591 39.85 10.11 8.85
CA LEU A 591 41.30 10.19 8.73
C LEU A 591 41.83 11.52 9.28
N PRO A 592 43.00 11.52 9.96
CA PRO A 592 43.52 12.69 10.66
C PRO A 592 44.18 13.72 9.74
N SER A 593 44.68 13.33 8.56
CA SER A 593 45.47 14.19 7.67
C SER A 593 44.86 14.34 6.27
N MET A 594 44.99 15.54 5.69
CA MET A 594 44.53 15.82 4.32
C MET A 594 45.30 15.02 3.27
N GLU A 595 46.58 14.71 3.52
CA GLU A 595 47.42 13.94 2.60
C GLU A 595 46.92 12.49 2.48
N GLU A 596 46.58 11.85 3.59
CA GLU A 596 45.99 10.51 3.60
C GLU A 596 44.59 10.52 2.97
N GLN A 597 43.79 11.55 3.25
CA GLN A 597 42.47 11.71 2.62
C GLN A 597 42.57 11.78 1.09
N LEU A 598 43.53 12.56 0.56
CA LEU A 598 43.73 12.69 -0.88
C LEU A 598 44.24 11.38 -1.51
N LEU A 599 45.17 10.67 -0.86
CA LEU A 599 45.67 9.38 -1.32
C LEU A 599 44.54 8.34 -1.46
N HIS A 600 43.68 8.26 -0.46
CA HIS A 600 42.54 7.33 -0.48
C HIS A 600 41.39 7.82 -1.36
N LEU A 601 41.26 9.13 -1.60
CA LEU A 601 40.30 9.69 -2.56
C LEU A 601 40.63 9.26 -3.99
N GLU A 602 41.91 9.31 -4.38
CA GLU A 602 42.35 8.90 -5.72
C GLU A 602 42.10 7.41 -5.99
N THR A 603 42.34 6.56 -4.98
CA THR A 603 42.15 5.10 -5.08
C THR A 603 40.68 4.66 -4.96
N THR A 604 39.76 5.56 -4.60
CA THR A 604 38.32 5.29 -4.52
C THR A 604 37.55 6.05 -5.59
N LEU A 605 37.19 7.31 -5.35
CA LEU A 605 36.43 8.13 -6.29
C LEU A 605 37.22 8.43 -7.58
N GLY A 606 38.54 8.54 -7.50
CA GLY A 606 39.39 8.75 -8.69
C GLY A 606 39.23 7.66 -9.75
N LEU A 607 38.98 6.41 -9.33
CA LEU A 607 38.65 5.31 -10.25
C LEU A 607 37.32 5.57 -10.99
N CYS A 608 36.29 6.04 -10.28
CA CYS A 608 34.99 6.37 -10.87
C CYS A 608 35.11 7.53 -11.87
N VAL A 609 35.84 8.59 -11.49
CA VAL A 609 36.10 9.76 -12.36
C VAL A 609 36.84 9.35 -13.63
N THR A 610 37.84 8.48 -13.52
CA THR A 610 38.60 7.97 -14.67
C THR A 610 37.70 7.15 -15.61
N LYS A 611 36.86 6.26 -15.04
CA LYS A 611 35.92 5.46 -15.83
C LYS A 611 34.86 6.30 -16.54
N ILE A 612 34.35 7.37 -15.90
CA ILE A 612 33.43 8.29 -16.57
C ILE A 612 34.10 8.96 -17.78
N LYS A 613 35.35 9.44 -17.63
CA LYS A 613 36.09 10.06 -18.75
C LYS A 613 36.32 9.10 -19.91
N GLU A 614 36.66 7.84 -19.63
CA GLU A 614 36.78 6.79 -20.66
C GLU A 614 35.46 6.54 -21.39
N LEU A 615 34.35 6.45 -20.64
CA LEU A 615 33.01 6.18 -21.18
C LEU A 615 32.45 7.35 -22.00
N LEU A 616 32.73 8.60 -21.61
CA LEU A 616 32.33 9.78 -22.39
C LEU A 616 33.01 9.86 -23.76
N GLY A 617 34.13 9.15 -23.97
CA GLY A 617 34.77 9.00 -25.27
C GLY A 617 34.13 7.94 -26.18
N GLN A 618 33.14 7.19 -25.70
CA GLN A 618 32.44 6.14 -26.44
C GLN A 618 31.06 6.62 -26.95
N PRO A 619 30.44 5.91 -27.90
CA PRO A 619 29.09 6.23 -28.36
C PRO A 619 28.07 6.22 -27.21
N LEU A 620 27.17 7.20 -27.20
CA LEU A 620 26.20 7.43 -26.11
C LEU A 620 25.38 6.18 -25.79
N PHE A 621 24.87 5.48 -26.82
CA PHE A 621 24.03 4.30 -26.65
C PHE A 621 24.68 3.19 -25.80
N THR A 622 26.00 2.99 -25.94
CA THR A 622 26.74 1.94 -25.23
C THR A 622 27.15 2.40 -23.83
N ALA A 623 27.55 3.66 -23.69
CA ALA A 623 28.18 4.18 -22.47
C ALA A 623 27.20 4.83 -21.47
N ARG A 624 25.99 5.19 -21.90
CA ARG A 624 25.02 5.97 -21.10
C ARG A 624 24.75 5.38 -19.73
N LEU A 625 24.50 4.07 -19.66
CA LEU A 625 24.20 3.40 -18.39
C LEU A 625 25.40 3.47 -17.43
N GLY A 626 26.62 3.22 -17.95
CA GLY A 626 27.85 3.29 -17.17
C GLY A 626 28.11 4.71 -16.62
N VAL A 627 28.03 5.74 -17.46
CA VAL A 627 28.21 7.15 -17.04
C VAL A 627 27.21 7.52 -15.95
N THR A 628 25.93 7.20 -16.17
CA THR A 628 24.86 7.46 -15.20
C THR A 628 25.13 6.78 -13.86
N ASN A 629 25.55 5.52 -13.89
CA ASN A 629 25.80 4.72 -12.69
C ASN A 629 27.03 5.20 -11.89
N TYR A 630 28.12 5.58 -12.55
CA TYR A 630 29.28 6.18 -11.87
C TYR A 630 28.98 7.58 -11.32
N LEU A 631 28.13 8.38 -11.99
CA LEU A 631 27.65 9.65 -11.43
C LEU A 631 26.80 9.44 -10.18
N LYS A 632 25.96 8.40 -10.13
CA LYS A 632 25.22 8.02 -8.91
C LYS A 632 26.16 7.60 -7.77
N MET A 633 27.23 6.88 -8.08
CA MET A 633 28.28 6.54 -7.10
C MET A 633 28.97 7.80 -6.55
N ALA A 634 29.36 8.74 -7.41
CA ALA A 634 29.91 10.03 -6.99
C ALA A 634 28.91 10.85 -6.15
N THR A 635 27.63 10.82 -6.52
CA THR A 635 26.54 11.46 -5.78
C THR A 635 26.40 10.89 -4.36
N MET A 636 26.49 9.56 -4.22
CA MET A 636 26.45 8.89 -2.92
C MET A 636 27.68 9.23 -2.08
N PHE A 637 28.86 9.31 -2.68
CA PHE A 637 30.08 9.74 -2.01
C PHE A 637 29.97 11.18 -1.48
N PHE A 638 29.40 12.11 -2.28
CA PHE A 638 29.11 13.48 -1.82
C PHE A 638 28.10 13.54 -0.67
N SER A 639 27.27 12.51 -0.47
CA SER A 639 26.29 12.50 0.63
C SER A 639 26.92 12.26 2.00
N THR A 640 28.15 11.75 2.05
CA THR A 640 28.84 11.41 3.30
C THR A 640 30.07 12.23 3.58
N ILE A 641 30.76 12.74 2.55
CA ILE A 641 31.95 13.57 2.71
C ILE A 641 31.59 14.94 3.28
N ASP A 642 32.43 15.48 4.16
CA ASP A 642 32.28 16.84 4.70
C ASP A 642 33.63 17.57 4.80
N GLY A 643 33.57 18.88 5.02
CA GLY A 643 34.76 19.68 5.30
C GLY A 643 35.61 20.05 4.07
N VAL A 644 36.93 20.09 4.26
CA VAL A 644 37.89 20.66 3.28
C VAL A 644 38.03 19.79 2.03
N ILE A 645 37.88 18.48 2.18
CA ILE A 645 38.00 17.52 1.10
C ILE A 645 36.86 17.65 0.07
N GLY A 646 35.67 18.09 0.50
CA GLY A 646 34.51 18.28 -0.40
C GLY A 646 34.80 19.18 -1.60
N LYS A 647 35.62 20.22 -1.42
CA LYS A 647 36.06 21.09 -2.51
C LYS A 647 36.96 20.35 -3.51
N ALA A 648 37.94 19.58 -3.05
CA ALA A 648 38.82 18.80 -3.92
C ALA A 648 38.03 17.78 -4.76
N VAL A 649 37.00 17.19 -4.15
CA VAL A 649 36.06 16.29 -4.84
C VAL A 649 35.28 17.04 -5.92
N LEU A 650 34.73 18.22 -5.61
CA LEU A 650 34.03 19.05 -6.59
C LEU A 650 34.95 19.44 -7.75
N ASP A 651 36.16 19.91 -7.46
CA ASP A 651 37.16 20.30 -8.45
C ASP A 651 37.53 19.12 -9.39
N GLY A 652 37.54 17.88 -8.86
CA GLY A 652 37.77 16.67 -9.65
C GLY A 652 36.62 16.30 -10.61
N VAL A 653 35.37 16.62 -10.24
CA VAL A 653 34.17 16.26 -11.02
C VAL A 653 33.73 17.39 -11.98
N LEU A 654 34.03 18.65 -11.68
CA LEU A 654 33.69 19.80 -12.55
C LEU A 654 34.11 19.64 -14.02
N PRO A 655 35.30 19.08 -14.37
CA PRO A 655 35.67 18.83 -15.76
C PRO A 655 34.72 17.86 -16.48
N ILE A 656 34.19 16.87 -15.76
CA ILE A 656 33.22 15.90 -16.31
C ILE A 656 31.93 16.63 -16.67
N PHE A 657 31.42 17.49 -15.77
CA PHE A 657 30.21 18.26 -16.02
C PHE A 657 30.35 19.14 -17.27
N ASN A 658 31.50 19.81 -17.42
CA ASN A 658 31.79 20.61 -18.60
C ASN A 658 31.85 19.75 -19.88
N GLN A 659 32.42 18.56 -19.82
CA GLN A 659 32.45 17.63 -20.96
C GLN A 659 31.05 17.17 -21.37
N ILE A 660 30.15 16.90 -20.41
CA ILE A 660 28.77 16.49 -20.68
C ILE A 660 27.99 17.62 -21.36
N ILE A 661 28.02 18.83 -20.80
CA ILE A 661 27.21 19.95 -21.31
C ILE A 661 27.71 20.51 -22.63
N THR A 662 28.99 20.32 -22.97
CA THR A 662 29.56 20.81 -24.24
C THR A 662 29.44 19.81 -25.39
N HIS A 663 29.13 18.55 -25.09
CA HIS A 663 29.04 17.50 -26.11
C HIS A 663 27.66 17.48 -26.79
N PRO A 664 27.58 17.35 -28.13
CA PRO A 664 26.32 17.46 -28.87
C PRO A 664 25.24 16.44 -28.46
N GLU A 665 25.63 15.18 -28.20
CA GLU A 665 24.67 14.12 -27.82
C GLU A 665 24.41 14.09 -26.30
N TRP A 666 25.45 14.05 -25.46
CA TRP A 666 25.33 13.96 -24.00
C TRP A 666 24.60 15.15 -23.36
N SER A 667 24.68 16.34 -23.97
CA SER A 667 23.97 17.54 -23.49
C SER A 667 22.44 17.50 -23.67
N GLN A 668 21.91 16.46 -24.32
CA GLN A 668 20.47 16.28 -24.58
C GLN A 668 19.92 14.96 -24.00
N ASP A 669 20.76 14.13 -23.37
CA ASP A 669 20.33 12.88 -22.75
C ASP A 669 19.81 13.11 -21.33
N ASN A 670 18.49 12.96 -21.14
CA ASN A 670 17.81 13.20 -19.86
C ASN A 670 18.44 12.41 -18.70
N ALA A 671 18.74 11.12 -18.88
CA ALA A 671 19.26 10.27 -17.80
C ALA A 671 20.65 10.74 -17.30
N THR A 672 21.54 11.09 -18.23
CA THR A 672 22.87 11.61 -17.91
C THR A 672 22.78 12.99 -17.26
N LEU A 673 21.96 13.90 -17.82
CA LEU A 673 21.75 15.23 -17.26
C LEU A 673 21.13 15.16 -15.86
N GLU A 674 20.18 14.27 -15.63
CA GLU A 674 19.58 14.06 -14.32
C GLU A 674 20.63 13.63 -13.29
N ALA A 675 21.41 12.59 -13.59
CA ALA A 675 22.47 12.13 -12.69
C ALA A 675 23.54 13.21 -12.44
N MET A 676 23.90 13.98 -13.47
CA MET A 676 24.85 15.09 -13.37
C MET A 676 24.34 16.20 -12.44
N HIS A 677 23.11 16.69 -12.65
CA HIS A 677 22.55 17.76 -11.82
C HIS A 677 22.29 17.29 -10.39
N MET A 678 21.90 16.03 -10.19
CA MET A 678 21.76 15.45 -8.84
C MET A 678 23.10 15.36 -8.12
N CYS A 679 24.18 14.98 -8.82
CA CYS A 679 25.53 14.98 -8.30
C CYS A 679 25.98 16.40 -7.91
N ALA A 680 25.79 17.37 -8.81
CA ALA A 680 26.05 18.79 -8.57
C ALA A 680 25.22 19.35 -7.40
N GLN A 681 23.97 18.90 -7.24
CA GLN A 681 23.11 19.31 -6.12
C GLN A 681 23.64 18.78 -4.79
N ARG A 682 24.05 17.50 -4.73
CA ARG A 682 24.58 16.92 -3.50
C ARG A 682 25.94 17.50 -3.12
N SER A 683 26.77 17.87 -4.09
CA SER A 683 28.08 18.45 -3.80
C SER A 683 28.00 19.75 -2.99
N VAL A 684 26.96 20.57 -3.18
CA VAL A 684 26.78 21.84 -2.44
C VAL A 684 26.74 21.61 -0.92
N ALA A 685 26.10 20.53 -0.47
CA ALA A 685 25.99 20.22 0.96
C ALA A 685 27.31 19.70 1.57
N ALA A 686 28.22 19.19 0.74
CA ALA A 686 29.52 18.65 1.16
C ALA A 686 30.61 19.73 1.31
N LEU A 687 30.36 20.96 0.85
CA LEU A 687 31.32 22.05 0.85
C LEU A 687 31.43 22.73 2.22
N ARG A 688 32.64 23.13 2.60
CA ARG A 688 32.88 23.89 3.83
C ARG A 688 32.46 25.36 3.68
N GLN A 689 32.66 25.95 2.50
CA GLN A 689 32.29 27.34 2.20
C GLN A 689 31.44 27.40 0.92
N PRO A 690 30.19 26.90 0.95
CA PRO A 690 29.36 26.78 -0.25
C PRO A 690 29.11 28.15 -0.92
N GLU A 691 29.05 29.25 -0.17
CA GLU A 691 28.87 30.62 -0.67
C GLU A 691 29.97 31.11 -1.63
N ILE A 692 31.13 30.44 -1.63
CA ILE A 692 32.26 30.77 -2.52
C ILE A 692 32.51 29.61 -3.47
N GLU A 693 32.57 28.40 -2.92
CA GLU A 693 33.01 27.19 -3.62
C GLU A 693 31.99 26.68 -4.65
N ALA A 694 30.69 26.95 -4.46
CA ALA A 694 29.64 26.50 -5.39
C ALA A 694 29.45 27.42 -6.63
N ARG A 695 30.14 28.56 -6.70
CA ARG A 695 29.98 29.54 -7.80
C ARG A 695 30.17 28.94 -9.22
N PRO A 696 31.11 27.99 -9.47
CA PRO A 696 31.25 27.34 -10.78
C PRO A 696 30.01 26.57 -11.24
N LEU A 697 29.12 26.15 -10.34
CA LEU A 697 27.90 25.42 -10.72
C LEU A 697 26.86 26.31 -11.41
N LEU A 698 26.89 27.62 -11.19
CA LEU A 698 25.99 28.57 -11.85
C LEU A 698 26.24 28.63 -13.37
N SER A 699 27.50 28.57 -13.81
CA SER A 699 27.84 28.59 -15.24
C SER A 699 27.47 27.28 -15.94
N ILE A 700 27.71 26.15 -15.27
CA ILE A 700 27.28 24.82 -15.73
C ILE A 700 25.76 24.79 -15.88
N LEU A 701 25.04 25.27 -14.87
CA LEU A 701 23.59 25.30 -14.84
C LEU A 701 23.00 26.16 -15.98
N SER A 702 23.48 27.39 -16.15
CA SER A 702 23.03 28.30 -17.23
C SER A 702 23.32 27.72 -18.62
N THR A 703 24.50 27.13 -18.83
CA THR A 703 24.90 26.56 -20.13
C THR A 703 24.08 25.31 -20.47
N SER A 704 23.94 24.39 -19.50
CA SER A 704 23.15 23.17 -19.62
C SER A 704 21.69 23.47 -19.95
N TYR A 705 21.04 24.34 -19.17
CA TYR A 705 19.62 24.65 -19.33
C TYR A 705 19.31 25.39 -20.63
N LYS A 706 20.27 26.17 -21.16
CA LYS A 706 20.16 26.82 -22.47
C LYS A 706 20.10 25.83 -23.63
N ILE A 707 20.79 24.70 -23.51
CA ILE A 707 20.80 23.65 -24.53
C ILE A 707 19.56 22.77 -24.37
N TRP A 708 19.29 22.32 -23.14
CA TRP A 708 18.20 21.40 -22.84
C TRP A 708 17.55 21.69 -21.48
N PRO A 709 16.34 22.28 -21.45
CA PRO A 709 15.61 22.53 -20.21
C PRO A 709 15.27 21.24 -19.45
N HIS A 710 15.82 21.06 -18.25
CA HIS A 710 15.69 19.83 -17.48
C HIS A 710 15.17 20.08 -16.03
N PRO A 711 14.27 19.24 -15.48
CA PRO A 711 13.74 19.43 -14.11
C PRO A 711 14.83 19.41 -13.03
N ALA A 712 15.80 18.49 -13.11
CA ALA A 712 16.90 18.41 -12.14
C ALA A 712 17.78 19.68 -12.09
N ALA A 713 17.91 20.40 -13.21
CA ALA A 713 18.61 21.69 -13.26
C ALA A 713 17.86 22.76 -12.43
N LEU A 714 16.53 22.80 -12.51
CA LEU A 714 15.71 23.69 -11.69
C LEU A 714 15.78 23.33 -10.19
N ASN A 715 15.86 22.05 -9.86
CA ASN A 715 16.07 21.60 -8.48
C ASN A 715 17.45 22.02 -7.93
N LEU A 716 18.50 22.04 -8.77
CA LEU A 716 19.78 22.64 -8.43
C LEU A 716 19.65 24.17 -8.25
N LEU A 717 19.02 24.86 -9.21
CA LEU A 717 18.74 26.30 -9.12
C LEU A 717 18.06 26.67 -7.81
N LYS A 718 17.04 25.90 -7.39
CA LYS A 718 16.32 26.11 -6.13
C LYS A 718 17.26 26.18 -4.92
N GLN A 719 18.27 25.30 -4.86
CA GLN A 719 19.26 25.32 -3.78
C GLN A 719 20.24 26.49 -3.91
N LEU A 720 20.74 26.76 -5.13
CA LEU A 720 21.67 27.86 -5.37
C LEU A 720 21.03 29.23 -5.11
N VAL A 721 19.73 29.39 -5.38
CA VAL A 721 18.98 30.62 -5.06
C VAL A 721 18.86 30.83 -3.55
N LEU A 722 18.74 29.77 -2.75
CA LEU A 722 18.75 29.89 -1.30
C LEU A 722 20.12 30.27 -0.75
N LEU A 723 21.17 29.73 -1.37
CA LEU A 723 22.56 29.98 -0.99
C LEU A 723 23.01 31.40 -1.37
N PHE A 724 22.80 31.80 -2.63
CA PHE A 724 23.27 33.08 -3.18
C PHE A 724 22.23 34.20 -3.15
N GLY A 725 21.02 33.96 -2.64
CA GLY A 725 19.94 34.95 -2.68
C GLY A 725 20.23 36.27 -1.93
N ARG A 726 21.24 36.28 -1.06
CA ARG A 726 21.71 37.47 -0.34
C ARG A 726 23.13 37.89 -0.72
N ASP A 727 23.71 37.25 -1.73
CA ASP A 727 25.07 37.55 -2.20
C ASP A 727 25.14 39.01 -2.68
N PRO A 728 26.12 39.81 -2.22
CA PRO A 728 26.21 41.22 -2.58
C PRO A 728 26.38 41.44 -4.09
N ASP A 729 27.00 40.48 -4.79
CA ASP A 729 27.25 40.55 -6.23
C ASP A 729 26.00 40.15 -7.06
N ASN A 730 24.91 39.72 -6.42
CA ASN A 730 23.66 39.24 -7.05
C ASN A 730 23.90 38.21 -8.18
N VAL A 731 24.88 37.31 -8.02
CA VAL A 731 25.31 36.39 -9.10
C VAL A 731 24.22 35.43 -9.59
N VAL A 732 23.23 35.10 -8.75
CA VAL A 732 22.18 34.13 -9.09
C VAL A 732 21.02 34.74 -9.88
N SER A 733 20.77 36.05 -9.74
CA SER A 733 19.62 36.71 -10.35
C SER A 733 19.65 36.71 -11.88
N PRO A 734 20.80 36.95 -12.56
CA PRO A 734 20.89 36.80 -14.01
C PRO A 734 20.58 35.37 -14.49
N VAL A 735 21.04 34.35 -13.74
CA VAL A 735 20.80 32.94 -14.06
C VAL A 735 19.31 32.60 -13.91
N LEU A 736 18.68 33.05 -12.82
CA LEU A 736 17.24 32.89 -12.60
C LEU A 736 16.42 33.56 -13.71
N ALA A 737 16.80 34.78 -14.11
CA ALA A 737 16.12 35.56 -15.14
C ALA A 737 16.17 34.85 -16.51
N GLU A 738 17.34 34.32 -16.86
CA GLU A 738 17.57 33.61 -18.11
C GLU A 738 16.79 32.29 -18.15
N MET A 739 16.93 31.45 -17.12
CA MET A 739 16.23 30.17 -17.06
C MET A 739 14.71 30.36 -17.04
N SER A 740 14.21 31.32 -16.26
CA SER A 740 12.77 31.66 -16.23
C SER A 740 12.26 32.12 -17.58
N SER A 741 13.03 32.97 -18.29
CA SER A 741 12.68 33.40 -19.64
C SER A 741 12.55 32.21 -20.60
N LEU A 742 13.50 31.27 -20.57
CA LEU A 742 13.47 30.06 -21.40
C LEU A 742 12.25 29.19 -21.07
N THR A 743 11.96 28.93 -19.79
CA THR A 743 10.81 28.13 -19.37
C THR A 743 9.50 28.77 -19.81
N LEU A 744 9.32 30.07 -19.55
CA LEU A 744 8.10 30.81 -19.87
C LEU A 744 7.88 30.93 -21.39
N ASN A 745 8.96 31.14 -22.16
CA ASN A 745 8.87 31.12 -23.63
C ASN A 745 8.48 29.74 -24.15
N GLY A 746 9.00 28.65 -23.57
CA GLY A 746 8.56 27.29 -23.89
C GLY A 746 7.06 27.07 -23.67
N VAL A 747 6.54 27.54 -22.52
CA VAL A 747 5.10 27.47 -22.20
C VAL A 747 4.27 28.31 -23.21
N LYS A 748 4.73 29.51 -23.56
CA LYS A 748 4.05 30.36 -24.57
C LYS A 748 3.99 29.68 -25.94
N VAL A 749 5.10 29.07 -26.38
CA VAL A 749 5.17 28.32 -27.64
C VAL A 749 4.22 27.13 -27.61
N CYS A 750 4.24 26.33 -26.53
CA CYS A 750 3.34 25.19 -26.37
C CYS A 750 1.87 25.61 -26.51
N ARG A 751 1.45 26.69 -25.82
CA ARG A 751 0.10 27.25 -25.94
C ARG A 751 -0.24 27.74 -27.34
N SER A 752 0.72 28.37 -28.03
CA SER A 752 0.49 28.90 -29.39
C SER A 752 0.23 27.80 -30.43
N VAL A 753 0.74 26.59 -30.19
CA VAL A 753 0.59 25.42 -31.08
C VAL A 753 -0.56 24.51 -30.62
N GLN A 754 -1.32 24.89 -29.58
CA GLN A 754 -2.31 24.02 -28.90
C GLN A 754 -1.69 22.71 -28.39
N GLY A 755 -0.41 22.75 -27.99
CA GLY A 755 0.27 21.62 -27.36
C GLY A 755 -0.27 21.34 -25.96
N ASP A 756 -0.08 20.11 -25.50
CA ASP A 756 -0.50 19.68 -24.17
C ASP A 756 0.57 20.04 -23.12
N LEU A 757 0.19 20.84 -22.12
CA LEU A 757 1.09 21.23 -21.03
C LEU A 757 1.40 20.04 -20.10
N SER A 758 0.56 18.99 -20.11
CA SER A 758 0.81 17.76 -19.35
C SER A 758 2.10 17.05 -19.78
N GLU A 759 2.54 17.18 -21.03
CA GLU A 759 3.84 16.63 -21.48
C GLU A 759 5.04 17.27 -20.77
N TRP A 760 4.84 18.45 -20.17
CA TRP A 760 5.88 19.23 -19.50
C TRP A 760 5.69 19.24 -17.97
N SER A 761 4.84 18.33 -17.43
CA SER A 761 4.44 18.29 -16.02
C SER A 761 5.62 18.37 -15.06
N ASP A 762 6.65 17.54 -15.27
CA ASP A 762 7.79 17.40 -14.37
C ASP A 762 8.67 18.66 -14.35
N LEU A 763 8.83 19.29 -15.53
CA LEU A 763 9.56 20.55 -15.66
C LEU A 763 8.78 21.68 -14.98
N MET A 764 7.46 21.71 -15.15
CA MET A 764 6.59 22.70 -14.54
C MET A 764 6.53 22.53 -13.02
N GLU A 765 6.49 21.29 -12.51
CA GLU A 765 6.55 21.01 -11.08
C GLU A 765 7.85 21.58 -10.46
N ALA A 766 9.01 21.27 -11.07
CA ALA A 766 10.29 21.77 -10.59
C ALA A 766 10.37 23.30 -10.66
N TYR A 767 9.86 23.92 -11.74
CA TYR A 767 9.84 25.36 -11.91
C TYR A 767 8.95 26.06 -10.87
N MET A 768 7.71 25.58 -10.67
CA MET A 768 6.82 26.07 -9.63
C MET A 768 7.45 25.89 -8.24
N GLY A 769 8.17 24.78 -8.02
CA GLY A 769 8.93 24.54 -6.80
C GLY A 769 10.06 25.55 -6.54
N VAL A 770 10.73 26.05 -7.58
CA VAL A 770 11.71 27.15 -7.49
C VAL A 770 10.99 28.44 -7.07
N LEU A 771 9.94 28.82 -7.82
CA LEU A 771 9.21 30.07 -7.58
C LEU A 771 8.56 30.12 -6.19
N ALA A 772 7.96 29.01 -5.74
CA ALA A 772 7.39 28.88 -4.41
C ALA A 772 8.45 29.11 -3.31
N GLN A 773 9.63 28.53 -3.49
CA GLN A 773 10.72 28.67 -2.53
C GLN A 773 11.27 30.10 -2.48
N ILE A 774 11.36 30.77 -3.64
CA ILE A 774 11.74 32.19 -3.72
C ILE A 774 10.72 33.05 -2.99
N CYS A 775 9.42 32.89 -3.26
CA CYS A 775 8.36 33.64 -2.59
C CYS A 775 8.39 33.44 -1.08
N LYS A 776 8.67 32.22 -0.61
CA LYS A 776 8.71 31.86 0.81
C LYS A 776 9.93 32.42 1.55
N LYS A 777 11.11 32.43 0.93
CA LYS A 777 12.38 32.74 1.62
C LYS A 777 12.99 34.09 1.25
N ASN A 778 12.82 34.54 0.01
CA ASN A 778 13.41 35.79 -0.48
C ASN A 778 12.64 36.37 -1.69
N ALA A 779 11.42 36.86 -1.44
CA ALA A 779 10.55 37.42 -2.49
C ALA A 779 11.17 38.64 -3.22
N ARG A 780 12.19 39.30 -2.64
CA ARG A 780 12.89 40.43 -3.27
C ARG A 780 13.61 40.03 -4.55
N LEU A 781 14.01 38.77 -4.70
CA LEU A 781 14.65 38.29 -5.94
C LEU A 781 13.72 38.38 -7.15
N LEU A 782 12.42 38.12 -6.98
CA LEU A 782 11.44 38.29 -8.06
C LEU A 782 11.29 39.77 -8.45
N LEU A 783 11.42 40.68 -7.50
CA LEU A 783 11.35 42.12 -7.77
C LEU A 783 12.55 42.65 -8.58
N GLN A 784 13.62 41.85 -8.73
CA GLN A 784 14.73 42.17 -9.63
C GLN A 784 14.41 41.82 -11.10
N ILE A 785 13.34 41.05 -11.34
CA ILE A 785 12.83 40.63 -12.66
C ILE A 785 11.32 40.90 -12.80
N PRO A 786 10.87 42.15 -12.58
CA PRO A 786 9.44 42.47 -12.50
C PRO A 786 8.66 42.16 -13.78
N ASP A 787 9.32 42.26 -14.93
CA ASP A 787 8.70 42.04 -16.25
C ASP A 787 8.23 40.59 -16.47
N GLN A 788 8.81 39.63 -15.76
CA GLN A 788 8.47 38.20 -15.90
C GLN A 788 7.37 37.74 -14.91
N ILE A 789 7.10 38.50 -13.85
CA ILE A 789 6.15 38.11 -12.79
C ILE A 789 4.74 37.81 -13.32
N PRO A 790 4.15 38.62 -14.23
CA PRO A 790 2.81 38.32 -14.77
C PRO A 790 2.77 36.95 -15.48
N ASP A 791 3.78 36.65 -16.30
CA ASP A 791 3.88 35.38 -17.02
C ASP A 791 4.08 34.20 -16.05
N MET A 792 4.87 34.37 -14.98
CA MET A 792 5.04 33.36 -13.94
C MET A 792 3.73 33.01 -13.25
N LEU A 793 2.92 34.02 -12.91
CA LEU A 793 1.63 33.83 -12.27
C LEU A 793 0.62 33.15 -13.21
N GLN A 794 0.58 33.54 -14.49
CA GLN A 794 -0.24 32.87 -15.51
C GLN A 794 0.20 31.42 -15.77
N CYS A 795 1.50 31.14 -15.67
CA CYS A 795 2.02 29.78 -15.71
C CYS A 795 1.49 28.98 -14.50
N GLY A 796 1.57 29.54 -13.30
CA GLY A 796 1.02 28.93 -12.08
C GLY A 796 -0.48 28.62 -12.16
N ILE A 797 -1.30 29.52 -12.73
CA ILE A 797 -2.74 29.27 -12.94
C ILE A 797 -2.96 28.07 -13.86
N ALA A 798 -2.25 27.99 -14.98
CA ALA A 798 -2.40 26.86 -15.89
C ALA A 798 -1.94 25.53 -15.27
N CYS A 799 -0.84 25.53 -14.52
CA CYS A 799 -0.36 24.35 -13.81
C CYS A 799 -1.32 23.87 -12.71
N LEU A 800 -2.11 24.78 -12.11
CA LEU A 800 -3.14 24.42 -11.13
C LEU A 800 -4.30 23.64 -11.76
N MET A 801 -4.54 23.81 -13.07
CA MET A 801 -5.61 23.16 -13.83
C MET A 801 -5.24 21.79 -14.39
N LEU A 802 -3.98 21.37 -14.25
CA LEU A 802 -3.47 20.12 -14.81
C LEU A 802 -3.94 18.89 -13.99
N PRO A 803 -4.13 17.72 -14.65
CA PRO A 803 -4.51 16.47 -14.00
C PRO A 803 -3.45 15.94 -13.02
N GLU A 804 -2.17 16.25 -13.25
CA GLU A 804 -1.05 15.74 -12.46
C GLU A 804 -1.02 16.39 -11.06
N THR A 805 -1.24 15.56 -10.03
CA THR A 805 -1.40 16.03 -8.65
C THR A 805 -0.17 16.73 -8.08
N ALA A 806 1.03 16.34 -8.49
CA ALA A 806 2.28 16.90 -8.00
C ALA A 806 2.52 18.32 -8.55
N THR A 807 2.33 18.51 -9.86
CA THR A 807 2.36 19.82 -10.53
C THR A 807 1.33 20.79 -9.96
N ALA A 808 0.07 20.35 -9.79
CA ALA A 808 -0.98 21.18 -9.20
C ALA A 808 -0.67 21.57 -7.75
N LYS A 809 -0.08 20.67 -6.95
CA LYS A 809 0.40 20.97 -5.59
C LYS A 809 1.52 22.01 -5.60
N ALA A 810 2.52 21.86 -6.47
CA ALA A 810 3.61 22.81 -6.60
C ALA A 810 3.12 24.21 -7.02
N ALA A 811 2.18 24.27 -7.97
CA ALA A 811 1.52 25.50 -8.40
C ALA A 811 0.71 26.15 -7.26
N GLY A 812 -0.04 25.34 -6.50
CA GLY A 812 -0.78 25.80 -5.32
C GLY A 812 0.12 26.43 -4.26
N TYR A 813 1.27 25.80 -3.96
CA TYR A 813 2.27 26.36 -3.03
C TYR A 813 2.87 27.68 -3.54
N PHE A 814 3.21 27.75 -4.83
CA PHE A 814 3.73 28.98 -5.43
C PHE A 814 2.72 30.13 -5.33
N LEU A 815 1.49 29.92 -5.81
CA LEU A 815 0.45 30.95 -5.83
C LEU A 815 0.10 31.38 -4.40
N SER A 816 -0.07 30.45 -3.47
CA SER A 816 -0.33 30.74 -2.05
C SER A 816 0.78 31.61 -1.42
N HIS A 817 2.04 31.26 -1.65
CA HIS A 817 3.16 32.06 -1.14
C HIS A 817 3.30 33.42 -1.82
N ALA A 818 3.08 33.51 -3.13
CA ALA A 818 3.06 34.78 -3.85
C ALA A 818 1.99 35.74 -3.31
N ILE A 819 0.82 35.19 -2.93
CA ILE A 819 -0.30 35.93 -2.34
C ILE A 819 0.00 36.42 -0.92
N VAL A 820 0.56 35.57 -0.06
CA VAL A 820 0.70 35.85 1.37
C VAL A 820 1.95 36.67 1.73
N GLN A 821 3.09 36.43 1.08
CA GLN A 821 4.39 36.83 1.64
C GLN A 821 4.88 38.22 1.22
N SER A 822 4.34 38.84 0.16
CA SER A 822 4.86 40.13 -0.34
C SER A 822 3.75 41.13 -0.66
N PRO A 823 3.65 42.24 0.10
CA PRO A 823 2.74 43.35 -0.23
C PRO A 823 2.98 43.92 -1.64
N HIS A 824 4.22 43.88 -2.12
CA HIS A 824 4.58 44.36 -3.46
C HIS A 824 4.17 43.39 -4.59
N LEU A 825 3.91 42.11 -4.29
CA LEU A 825 3.35 41.19 -5.29
C LEU A 825 1.83 41.34 -5.43
N GLN A 826 1.15 41.99 -4.48
CA GLN A 826 -0.30 42.21 -4.53
C GLN A 826 -0.73 43.04 -5.74
N THR A 827 0.11 43.97 -6.21
CA THR A 827 -0.14 44.77 -7.42
C THR A 827 -0.19 43.91 -8.68
N PHE A 828 0.50 42.77 -8.69
CA PHE A 828 0.48 41.80 -9.80
C PHE A 828 -0.65 40.77 -9.65
N ILE A 829 -1.14 40.54 -8.43
CA ILE A 829 -2.23 39.58 -8.15
C ILE A 829 -3.60 40.16 -8.50
N GLN A 830 -3.83 41.44 -8.24
CA GLN A 830 -5.10 42.10 -8.55
C GLN A 830 -5.58 41.91 -10.01
N PRO A 831 -4.73 42.07 -11.05
CA PRO A 831 -5.17 41.90 -12.45
C PRO A 831 -5.48 40.44 -12.83
N ILE A 832 -4.91 39.44 -12.15
CA ILE A 832 -5.07 38.01 -12.48
C ILE A 832 -6.05 37.28 -11.56
N GLY A 833 -6.46 37.89 -10.43
CA GLY A 833 -7.23 37.21 -9.39
C GLY A 833 -8.59 36.67 -9.88
N GLN A 834 -9.23 37.36 -10.82
CA GLN A 834 -10.47 36.90 -11.43
C GLN A 834 -10.26 35.60 -12.24
N GLU A 835 -9.18 35.51 -13.00
CA GLU A 835 -8.82 34.33 -13.80
C GLU A 835 -8.49 33.14 -12.88
N LEU A 836 -7.71 33.39 -11.83
CA LEU A 836 -7.35 32.37 -10.83
C LEU A 836 -8.58 31.77 -10.12
N VAL A 837 -9.53 32.61 -9.70
CA VAL A 837 -10.76 32.12 -9.06
C VAL A 837 -11.63 31.35 -10.05
N ALA A 838 -11.73 31.80 -11.30
CA ALA A 838 -12.47 31.08 -12.34
C ALA A 838 -11.86 29.70 -12.63
N ALA A 839 -10.52 29.62 -12.67
CA ALA A 839 -9.78 28.38 -12.79
C ALA A 839 -10.10 27.41 -11.64
N ILE A 840 -10.03 27.88 -10.38
CA ILE A 840 -10.38 27.07 -9.20
C ILE A 840 -11.82 26.54 -9.27
N LEU A 841 -12.78 27.39 -9.64
CA LEU A 841 -14.18 26.98 -9.77
C LEU A 841 -14.39 25.96 -10.89
N HIS A 842 -13.66 26.09 -12.00
CA HIS A 842 -13.70 25.11 -13.09
C HIS A 842 -13.22 23.71 -12.64
N CYS A 843 -12.13 23.64 -11.87
CA CYS A 843 -11.66 22.38 -11.27
C CYS A 843 -12.67 21.77 -10.29
N VAL A 844 -13.23 22.60 -9.40
CA VAL A 844 -14.26 22.17 -8.44
C VAL A 844 -15.53 21.70 -9.16
N GLY A 845 -15.84 22.28 -10.33
CA GLY A 845 -16.98 21.95 -11.17
C GLY A 845 -16.97 20.56 -11.83
N GLY A 846 -15.91 19.77 -11.65
CA GLY A 846 -15.85 18.38 -12.14
C GLY A 846 -14.85 18.14 -13.28
N ALA A 847 -14.06 19.14 -13.68
CA ALA A 847 -13.00 18.96 -14.68
C ALA A 847 -11.89 17.99 -14.22
N MET A 848 -11.76 17.75 -12.91
CA MET A 848 -10.68 16.96 -12.29
C MET A 848 -11.21 15.77 -11.48
N PRO A 849 -10.58 14.57 -11.51
CA PRO A 849 -10.99 13.39 -10.74
C PRO A 849 -11.04 13.63 -9.22
N HIS A 850 -11.86 12.83 -8.51
CA HIS A 850 -12.39 13.02 -7.14
C HIS A 850 -11.45 13.48 -5.99
N ASN A 851 -10.12 13.48 -6.12
CA ASN A 851 -9.26 13.34 -4.94
C ASN A 851 -8.27 14.47 -4.62
N ASN A 852 -8.06 15.49 -5.47
CA ASN A 852 -6.99 16.48 -5.19
C ASN A 852 -7.41 17.96 -5.28
N LEU A 853 -8.40 18.36 -4.47
CA LEU A 853 -8.79 19.77 -4.28
C LEU A 853 -7.97 20.51 -3.22
N GLU A 854 -7.00 19.85 -2.58
CA GLU A 854 -6.14 20.47 -1.56
C GLU A 854 -5.36 21.71 -2.08
N PRO A 855 -4.74 21.69 -3.28
CA PRO A 855 -4.01 22.86 -3.79
C PRO A 855 -4.93 24.05 -4.03
N HIS A 856 -6.15 23.78 -4.53
CA HIS A 856 -7.19 24.76 -4.80
C HIS A 856 -7.69 25.41 -3.50
N ALA A 857 -7.94 24.59 -2.47
CA ALA A 857 -8.31 25.06 -1.14
C ALA A 857 -7.20 25.95 -0.53
N GLU A 858 -5.93 25.58 -0.72
CA GLU A 858 -4.80 26.34 -0.20
C GLU A 858 -4.68 27.73 -0.82
N VAL A 859 -4.80 27.83 -2.15
CA VAL A 859 -4.78 29.13 -2.85
C VAL A 859 -5.99 29.99 -2.47
N LEU A 860 -7.19 29.39 -2.40
CA LEU A 860 -8.40 30.11 -2.02
C LEU A 860 -8.35 30.62 -0.57
N LEU A 861 -7.76 29.84 0.34
CA LEU A 861 -7.51 30.26 1.72
C LEU A 861 -6.56 31.46 1.78
N ALA A 862 -5.49 31.44 0.98
CA ALA A 862 -4.53 32.54 0.87
C ALA A 862 -5.21 33.83 0.37
N LEU A 863 -6.09 33.74 -0.64
CA LEU A 863 -6.90 34.84 -1.15
C LEU A 863 -7.86 35.39 -0.08
N ASN A 864 -8.62 34.51 0.60
CA ASN A 864 -9.54 34.88 1.68
C ASN A 864 -8.85 35.62 2.84
N LYS A 865 -7.60 35.27 3.13
CA LYS A 865 -6.81 35.89 4.21
C LYS A 865 -6.28 37.27 3.84
N THR A 866 -5.88 37.47 2.59
CA THR A 866 -5.14 38.67 2.15
C THR A 866 -6.01 39.70 1.45
N CYS A 867 -6.96 39.27 0.61
CA CYS A 867 -7.78 40.14 -0.24
C CYS A 867 -9.28 39.78 -0.17
N PRO A 868 -9.90 39.72 1.03
CA PRO A 868 -11.25 39.16 1.21
C PRO A 868 -12.34 39.86 0.39
N GLU A 869 -12.25 41.18 0.23
CA GLU A 869 -13.23 41.96 -0.54
C GLU A 869 -13.16 41.62 -2.03
N TRP A 870 -11.94 41.54 -2.59
CA TRP A 870 -11.73 41.15 -3.98
C TRP A 870 -12.10 39.68 -4.22
N THR A 871 -11.76 38.77 -3.31
CA THR A 871 -12.14 37.35 -3.43
C THR A 871 -13.65 37.16 -3.45
N ALA A 872 -14.39 37.91 -2.62
CA ALA A 872 -15.85 37.88 -2.63
C ALA A 872 -16.43 38.39 -3.97
N GLN A 873 -15.82 39.40 -4.59
CA GLN A 873 -16.21 39.88 -5.91
C GLN A 873 -15.89 38.85 -7.00
N TRP A 874 -14.69 38.29 -7.00
CA TRP A 874 -14.25 37.32 -8.01
C TRP A 874 -15.05 36.02 -7.99
N LEU A 875 -15.43 35.52 -6.80
CA LEU A 875 -16.30 34.35 -6.67
C LEU A 875 -17.69 34.60 -7.25
N ARG A 876 -18.28 35.79 -7.02
CA ARG A 876 -19.58 36.14 -7.60
C ARG A 876 -19.52 36.16 -9.13
N VAL A 877 -18.54 36.87 -9.70
CA VAL A 877 -18.36 36.98 -11.15
C VAL A 877 -18.04 35.62 -11.79
N GLY A 878 -17.21 34.80 -11.13
CA GLY A 878 -16.86 33.46 -11.61
C GLY A 878 -18.08 32.52 -11.68
N LEU A 879 -18.97 32.60 -10.69
CA LEU A 879 -20.21 31.81 -10.66
C LEU A 879 -21.22 32.28 -11.69
N GLU A 880 -21.39 33.60 -11.88
CA GLU A 880 -22.27 34.14 -12.93
C GLU A 880 -21.86 33.67 -14.34
N ASN A 881 -20.56 33.52 -14.57
CA ASN A 881 -20.02 33.03 -15.85
C ASN A 881 -20.16 31.50 -16.02
N GLN A 882 -20.32 30.73 -14.94
CA GLN A 882 -20.47 29.27 -14.97
C GLN A 882 -21.90 28.85 -14.60
N LYS A 883 -22.85 29.01 -15.55
CA LYS A 883 -24.29 28.77 -15.36
C LYS A 883 -24.63 27.40 -14.74
N ASN A 884 -23.87 26.35 -15.06
CA ASN A 884 -24.07 25.01 -14.50
C ASN A 884 -23.71 24.96 -13.00
N LEU A 885 -22.62 25.61 -12.56
CA LEU A 885 -22.26 25.71 -11.14
C LEU A 885 -23.18 26.65 -10.37
N ALA A 886 -23.66 27.73 -11.00
CA ALA A 886 -24.61 28.67 -10.38
C ALA A 886 -25.97 28.03 -10.03
N ALA A 887 -26.36 26.96 -10.73
CA ALA A 887 -27.57 26.19 -10.43
C ALA A 887 -27.39 25.17 -9.28
N VAL A 888 -26.13 24.91 -8.87
CA VAL A 888 -25.78 24.01 -7.77
C VAL A 888 -25.45 24.78 -6.50
N LEU A 889 -24.68 25.86 -6.61
CA LEU A 889 -24.17 26.62 -5.47
C LEU A 889 -25.17 27.68 -5.00
N GLN A 890 -25.56 27.62 -3.72
CA GLN A 890 -26.44 28.62 -3.10
C GLN A 890 -25.62 29.78 -2.50
N LYS A 891 -26.27 30.92 -2.19
CA LYS A 891 -25.61 32.06 -1.52
C LYS A 891 -24.97 31.67 -0.17
N GLU A 892 -25.50 30.65 0.50
CA GLU A 892 -24.99 30.12 1.76
C GLU A 892 -23.63 29.44 1.60
N ASP A 893 -23.38 28.78 0.47
CA ASP A 893 -22.14 28.08 0.16
C ASP A 893 -20.97 29.02 -0.10
N ILE A 894 -21.21 30.13 -0.79
CA ILE A 894 -20.24 31.23 -0.95
C ILE A 894 -19.87 31.80 0.42
N THR A 895 -20.87 31.92 1.30
CA THR A 895 -20.65 32.42 2.66
C THR A 895 -19.81 31.44 3.49
N ARG A 896 -20.00 30.12 3.31
CA ARG A 896 -19.17 29.08 3.93
C ARG A 896 -17.72 29.16 3.45
N ILE A 897 -17.48 29.30 2.15
CA ILE A 897 -16.13 29.49 1.59
C ILE A 897 -15.46 30.74 2.17
N LEU A 898 -16.13 31.89 2.15
CA LEU A 898 -15.56 33.18 2.59
C LEU A 898 -15.33 33.28 4.11
N ARG A 899 -16.04 32.46 4.90
CA ARG A 899 -15.88 32.36 6.35
C ARG A 899 -14.58 31.64 6.74
N GLU A 900 -14.15 30.67 5.94
CA GLU A 900 -12.94 29.90 6.22
C GLU A 900 -11.69 30.69 5.82
N ARG A 901 -10.95 31.18 6.82
CA ARG A 901 -9.73 32.00 6.67
C ARG A 901 -8.49 31.40 7.31
N THR A 902 -8.64 30.31 8.07
CA THR A 902 -7.56 29.68 8.85
C THR A 902 -7.46 28.17 8.65
N ASN A 903 -8.57 27.46 8.39
CA ASN A 903 -8.58 26.00 8.33
C ASN A 903 -8.63 25.48 6.88
N ARG A 904 -7.47 25.01 6.38
CA ARG A 904 -7.34 24.41 5.05
C ARG A 904 -8.17 23.12 4.89
N GLY A 905 -8.21 22.27 5.92
CA GLY A 905 -8.93 20.98 5.87
C GLY A 905 -10.43 21.18 5.69
N ARG A 906 -11.03 22.05 6.52
CA ARG A 906 -12.46 22.39 6.41
C ARG A 906 -12.81 22.99 5.05
N LEU A 907 -11.98 23.89 4.53
CA LEU A 907 -12.22 24.46 3.21
C LEU A 907 -12.12 23.39 2.10
N CYS A 908 -11.17 22.46 2.22
CA CYS A 908 -11.06 21.32 1.31
C CYS A 908 -12.30 20.41 1.37
N ASP A 909 -12.81 20.09 2.56
CA ASP A 909 -14.03 19.29 2.74
C ASP A 909 -15.25 19.97 2.12
N VAL A 910 -15.35 21.30 2.28
CA VAL A 910 -16.39 22.12 1.64
C VAL A 910 -16.28 22.05 0.10
N LEU A 911 -15.08 22.15 -0.46
CA LEU A 911 -14.87 22.03 -1.91
C LEU A 911 -15.15 20.61 -2.44
N LYS A 912 -14.81 19.56 -1.67
CA LYS A 912 -15.12 18.16 -2.01
C LYS A 912 -16.62 17.89 -2.03
N GLU A 913 -17.34 18.41 -1.05
CA GLU A 913 -18.80 18.34 -1.01
C GLU A 913 -19.40 19.02 -2.25
N PHE A 914 -18.89 20.20 -2.64
CA PHE A 914 -19.35 20.89 -3.85
C PHE A 914 -19.03 20.14 -5.14
N ASN A 915 -17.85 19.54 -5.25
CA ASN A 915 -17.49 18.72 -6.40
C ASN A 915 -18.42 17.51 -6.55
N LYS A 916 -18.76 16.84 -5.44
CA LYS A 916 -19.71 15.73 -5.39
C LYS A 916 -21.10 16.17 -5.88
N GLN A 917 -21.59 17.32 -5.41
CA GLN A 917 -22.88 17.86 -5.82
C GLN A 917 -22.92 18.27 -7.31
N CYS A 918 -21.83 18.84 -7.83
CA CYS A 918 -21.74 19.23 -9.24
C CYS A 918 -21.82 18.00 -10.15
N ARG A 919 -21.02 16.97 -9.88
CA ARG A 919 -20.99 15.71 -10.65
C ARG A 919 -22.33 14.97 -10.64
N GLN A 920 -22.99 14.90 -9.48
CA GLN A 920 -24.31 14.28 -9.33
C GLN A 920 -25.40 14.93 -10.20
N LYS A 921 -25.37 16.25 -10.37
CA LYS A 921 -26.33 16.98 -11.21
C LYS A 921 -25.96 16.98 -12.69
N THR A 922 -24.67 16.86 -13.03
CA THR A 922 -24.20 16.82 -14.42
C THR A 922 -24.15 15.40 -15.02
N GLY A 923 -24.36 14.36 -14.21
CA GLY A 923 -24.34 12.96 -14.65
C GLY A 923 -22.93 12.46 -15.03
N ILE A 924 -21.89 13.04 -14.42
CA ILE A 924 -20.46 12.73 -14.68
C ILE A 924 -19.91 11.84 -13.58
#